data_AF-A0A423T865-F1
#
_entry.id   AF-A0A423T865-F1
#
_cell.length_a   1.000
_cell.length_b   1.000
_cell.length_c   1.000
_cell.angle_alpha   90.00
_cell.angle_beta   90.00
_cell.angle_gamma   90.00
#
_symmetry.space_group_name_H-M   'P 1'
#
loop_
_entity.id
_entity.type
_entity.pdbx_description
1 polymer ?
#
loop_
_entity_poly.entity_id
_entity_poly.type
_entity_poly.pdbx_seq_one_letter_code
_entity_poly.pdbx_strand_id
1 'polypeptide(L)'
;MITRAFGQVGTAQERKFSGSGQELDLNERKEVLILQQSQLANTQSFAKWDGSLQESLSAFTLCYRVKIYYYRPEVTVFSYIDTQLSKIRTDHNRRGVQVLVNAHGFRVQTDIITPLMHWAAFCFAFDATDGFYAIYFNGEKWQPQAQQNDSESTVSAPDFTPTSTKLMGVDGTIVLGQDQDAPAAVYDATQSFSGEVADVNVWSRVLSGAEMAASTSCEGRPQGDVLAWDAASWTLGEDAAKTLLPLEESCDVFPLPYFLFTEKLKFSDASSLCQAFGGELATPMSQEEQEIIFEQALENGEECGKGGSPLMWLGIRDDIEEGVWVTDKDEKEITYFNWVQSQPNGGTIENCAVMKGEVFQGRWADQSCRKSFKVCPMCTLDMPVFLRFRGICDANLYDDRFVLAGKRNGKPYFRGYYRSQLFFAADGRWRLENIMINDTYAIMEEDGSFNYPIGRHKWIFSHGFCGEQAGVAQSLALTQCAKNTEFTCDDGTCIPINQVCDRRVQCPDMSDELDCSTVQLPRGYQSTLPPPSENINSPLPVYLNLTLSSFRSIDAIDNRFTVELVVRMIWKDQRLLFKHLRRDRQLNIILPSEAQTIWVPTVDFLNAENNQHTKVDQDCKITIKRLGSPLPDDIENSKEGEGRGINKNTENYVSLEKYGLGIRYEGKAQLAEYDIGGMHVERLTSEEPYSGLVIVIMMQHLYATQLVTIFVPTTLINLISFATFCFKWFDFQNRIMVSLTALLVLSTLFAQISDNLPKTSYFKLIDIWFFGSILFSFVIIIIHTLVEFHHHYASPNHTSGSTPLSSHTFRKPISVQDLSKPPKAPPHPYKRAMLINRWGMIISTCSYAIFFLTFWGIAFSQKISENAKHIEAEEGNTTGYPD
;
A
#
# COMPACT_ATOMS: atom_id res chain seq x y z
N MET A 1 -6.61 51.02 67.95
CA MET A 1 -7.72 51.76 67.33
C MET A 1 -7.76 51.34 65.87
N ILE A 2 -8.82 50.91 65.20
CA ILE A 2 -10.24 50.62 65.42
C ILE A 2 -10.55 49.78 64.15
N THR A 3 -10.93 48.51 64.23
CA THR A 3 -12.32 48.01 64.11
C THR A 3 -13.07 48.42 62.83
N ARG A 4 -13.75 47.44 62.21
CA ARG A 4 -14.88 47.48 61.26
C ARG A 4 -14.56 47.59 59.76
N ALA A 5 -14.65 46.45 59.06
CA ALA A 5 -15.68 46.18 58.05
C ALA A 5 -15.50 44.76 57.47
N PHE A 6 -15.80 43.73 58.26
CA PHE A 6 -16.28 42.44 57.73
C PHE A 6 -17.80 42.54 57.70
N GLY A 7 -18.41 42.41 56.53
CA GLY A 7 -19.86 42.43 56.38
C GLY A 7 -20.28 42.18 54.94
N GLN A 8 -20.91 41.02 54.73
CA GLN A 8 -21.71 40.59 53.57
C GLN A 8 -20.95 40.11 52.32
N VAL A 9 -20.47 38.86 52.38
CA VAL A 9 -20.59 37.95 51.23
C VAL A 9 -21.94 37.26 51.38
N GLY A 10 -22.85 37.57 50.45
CA GLY A 10 -24.16 36.94 50.35
C GLY A 10 -24.02 35.47 50.00
N THR A 11 -24.76 34.66 50.73
CA THR A 11 -24.96 33.23 50.59
C THR A 11 -25.31 32.81 49.17
N ALA A 12 -24.61 31.80 48.65
CA ALA A 12 -25.02 31.04 47.47
C ALA A 12 -26.46 30.53 47.68
N GLN A 13 -27.34 30.88 46.73
CA GLN A 13 -28.75 30.56 46.78
C GLN A 13 -28.97 29.21 46.05
N GLU A 14 -29.68 28.33 46.75
CA GLU A 14 -30.06 26.94 46.46
C GLU A 14 -30.36 26.58 44.99
N ARG A 15 -29.77 25.46 44.52
CA ARG A 15 -30.14 24.78 43.27
C ARG A 15 -31.43 23.98 43.47
N LYS A 16 -32.48 24.29 42.71
CA LYS A 16 -33.68 23.45 42.56
C LYS A 16 -33.55 22.58 41.31
N PHE A 17 -33.30 21.28 41.49
CA PHE A 17 -33.57 20.26 40.48
C PHE A 17 -35.08 19.96 40.47
N SER A 18 -35.74 20.09 39.32
CA SER A 18 -37.13 19.68 39.17
C SER A 18 -37.21 18.17 38.91
N GLY A 19 -37.51 17.40 39.96
CA GLY A 19 -37.78 15.97 39.89
C GLY A 19 -37.76 15.32 41.27
N SER A 20 -38.92 15.30 41.96
CA SER A 20 -39.19 14.60 43.23
C SER A 20 -38.16 14.70 44.37
N GLY A 21 -38.09 15.87 45.01
CA GLY A 21 -38.07 16.04 46.47
C GLY A 21 -37.15 15.18 47.34
N GLN A 22 -35.86 15.50 47.36
CA GLN A 22 -35.06 15.64 48.58
C GLN A 22 -33.86 16.56 48.29
N GLU A 23 -33.75 17.69 49.01
CA GLU A 23 -32.55 18.55 48.96
C GLU A 23 -31.34 17.76 49.48
N LEU A 24 -30.33 17.54 48.62
CA LEU A 24 -29.04 16.98 48.99
C LEU A 24 -28.23 18.07 49.73
N ASP A 25 -27.81 17.78 50.95
CA ASP A 25 -27.07 18.69 51.83
C ASP A 25 -25.60 18.78 51.37
N LEU A 26 -25.18 19.97 50.90
CA LEU A 26 -23.84 20.27 50.38
C LEU A 26 -22.69 20.08 51.40
N ASN A 27 -23.01 19.82 52.68
CA ASN A 27 -22.02 19.48 53.71
C ASN A 27 -21.85 17.97 53.94
N GLU A 28 -22.61 17.11 53.25
CA GLU A 28 -22.49 15.67 53.42
C GLU A 28 -21.18 15.15 52.84
N ARG A 29 -20.36 14.58 53.73
CA ARG A 29 -19.11 13.92 53.40
C ARG A 29 -19.27 12.42 53.49
N LYS A 30 -18.56 11.71 52.63
CA LYS A 30 -18.56 10.27 52.54
C LYS A 30 -17.19 9.73 52.90
N GLU A 31 -17.19 8.67 53.70
CA GLU A 31 -15.98 7.96 54.08
C GLU A 31 -15.50 7.07 52.93
N VAL A 32 -14.21 7.22 52.62
CA VAL A 32 -13.53 6.53 51.54
C VAL A 32 -12.26 5.87 52.08
N LEU A 33 -12.06 4.60 51.72
CA LEU A 33 -10.82 3.88 51.99
C LEU A 33 -9.87 4.03 50.80
N ILE A 34 -8.67 4.54 51.05
CA ILE A 34 -7.58 4.61 50.07
C ILE A 34 -6.70 3.39 50.30
N LEU A 35 -6.55 2.58 49.25
CA LEU A 35 -5.73 1.38 49.25
C LEU A 35 -4.53 1.62 48.31
N GLN A 36 -3.33 1.40 48.83
CA GLN A 36 -2.02 1.73 48.26
C GLN A 36 -1.75 3.21 48.16
N GLN A 37 -1.70 3.87 49.32
CA GLN A 37 -1.39 5.29 49.39
C GLN A 37 0.02 5.60 48.85
N SER A 38 0.98 4.71 49.05
CA SER A 38 2.32 4.78 48.47
C SER A 38 2.34 4.66 46.94
N GLN A 39 1.25 4.20 46.34
CA GLN A 39 1.10 3.85 44.92
C GLN A 39 1.98 2.68 44.45
N LEU A 40 2.71 2.01 45.36
CA LEU A 40 3.56 0.87 45.05
C LEU A 40 2.86 -0.43 45.42
N ALA A 41 3.05 -1.45 44.57
CA ALA A 41 2.59 -2.81 44.82
C ALA A 41 3.19 -3.35 46.13
N ASN A 42 2.33 -3.70 47.10
CA ASN A 42 2.74 -4.27 48.37
C ASN A 42 1.64 -5.14 49.00
N THR A 43 2.03 -5.89 50.01
CA THR A 43 1.18 -6.82 50.76
C THR A 43 0.56 -6.19 52.01
N GLN A 44 0.89 -4.93 52.32
CA GLN A 44 0.45 -4.24 53.55
C GLN A 44 -0.73 -3.30 53.32
N SER A 45 -1.19 -3.12 52.08
CA SER A 45 -2.38 -2.35 51.77
C SER A 45 -3.60 -3.27 51.69
N PHE A 46 -4.36 -3.35 52.78
CA PHE A 46 -5.64 -4.07 52.82
C PHE A 46 -6.58 -3.42 53.84
N ALA A 47 -7.87 -3.68 53.71
CA ALA A 47 -8.86 -3.40 54.74
C ALA A 47 -9.60 -4.70 55.09
N LYS A 48 -9.50 -5.16 56.33
CA LYS A 48 -10.19 -6.35 56.82
C LYS A 48 -11.42 -5.93 57.62
N TRP A 49 -12.55 -6.57 57.34
CA TRP A 49 -13.77 -6.32 58.10
C TRP A 49 -13.69 -6.95 59.49
N ASP A 50 -14.05 -6.19 60.52
CA ASP A 50 -13.98 -6.63 61.92
C ASP A 50 -15.23 -7.42 62.37
N GLY A 51 -16.27 -7.44 61.55
CA GLY A 51 -17.50 -8.20 61.80
C GLY A 51 -17.39 -9.69 61.50
N SER A 52 -18.48 -10.40 61.79
CA SER A 52 -18.65 -11.83 61.49
C SER A 52 -20.04 -12.10 60.96
N LEU A 53 -20.16 -13.05 60.03
CA LEU A 53 -21.47 -13.52 59.56
C LEU A 53 -22.22 -14.20 60.71
N GLN A 54 -23.53 -13.92 60.85
CA GLN A 54 -24.37 -14.54 61.87
C GLN A 54 -24.90 -15.91 61.44
N GLU A 55 -25.19 -16.06 60.15
CA GLU A 55 -25.72 -17.28 59.54
C GLU A 55 -25.03 -17.55 58.20
N SER A 56 -25.09 -18.80 57.74
CA SER A 56 -24.56 -19.16 56.43
C SER A 56 -25.52 -18.75 55.31
N LEU A 57 -25.02 -18.11 54.27
CA LEU A 57 -25.83 -17.58 53.17
C LEU A 57 -25.86 -18.55 51.98
N SER A 58 -27.03 -18.71 51.36
CA SER A 58 -27.25 -19.42 50.09
C SER A 58 -27.48 -18.49 48.89
N ALA A 59 -27.71 -17.21 49.15
CA ALA A 59 -27.78 -16.15 48.16
C ALA A 59 -27.18 -14.87 48.76
N PHE A 60 -26.66 -13.98 47.92
CA PHE A 60 -26.19 -12.67 48.37
C PHE A 60 -26.27 -11.61 47.27
N THR A 61 -26.24 -10.35 47.67
CA THR A 61 -25.95 -9.22 46.79
C THR A 61 -24.79 -8.44 47.36
N LEU A 62 -23.78 -8.13 46.53
CA LEU A 62 -22.62 -7.30 46.86
C LEU A 62 -22.68 -6.04 46.00
N CYS A 63 -22.64 -4.87 46.63
CA CYS A 63 -22.51 -3.60 45.94
C CYS A 63 -21.33 -2.81 46.51
N TYR A 64 -20.60 -2.11 45.67
CA TYR A 64 -19.56 -1.17 46.09
C TYR A 64 -19.28 -0.12 45.03
N ARG A 65 -18.64 0.97 45.45
CA ARG A 65 -18.03 1.98 44.59
C ARG A 65 -16.52 1.83 44.62
N VAL A 66 -15.92 1.95 43.45
CA VAL A 66 -14.48 1.81 43.27
C VAL A 66 -13.95 2.87 42.33
N LYS A 67 -12.78 3.42 42.65
CA LYS A 67 -12.00 4.31 41.80
C LYS A 67 -10.62 3.69 41.61
N ILE A 68 -10.33 3.20 40.41
CA ILE A 68 -9.09 2.44 40.14
C ILE A 68 -7.99 3.41 39.69
N TYR A 69 -6.82 3.35 40.33
CA TYR A 69 -5.66 4.14 39.94
C TYR A 69 -4.80 3.45 38.88
N TYR A 70 -4.66 2.13 38.98
CA TYR A 70 -3.84 1.33 38.07
C TYR A 70 -4.50 -0.01 37.77
N TYR A 71 -4.39 -0.45 36.52
CA TYR A 71 -4.72 -1.82 36.19
C TYR A 71 -3.53 -2.74 36.47
N ARG A 72 -3.81 -3.97 36.88
CA ARG A 72 -2.86 -5.07 36.97
C ARG A 72 -3.48 -6.31 36.33
N PRO A 73 -2.69 -7.38 36.07
CA PRO A 73 -3.26 -8.64 35.59
C PRO A 73 -4.42 -9.11 36.48
N GLU A 74 -4.29 -8.92 37.80
CA GLU A 74 -5.31 -9.19 38.80
C GLU A 74 -5.40 -7.98 39.75
N VAL A 75 -6.60 -7.44 39.93
CA VAL A 75 -6.89 -6.27 40.77
C VAL A 75 -8.08 -6.63 41.65
N THR A 76 -7.80 -7.28 42.77
CA THR A 76 -8.83 -7.82 43.65
C THR A 76 -9.41 -6.71 44.51
N VAL A 77 -10.66 -6.31 44.24
CA VAL A 77 -11.34 -5.26 45.04
C VAL A 77 -11.96 -5.87 46.28
N PHE A 78 -12.73 -6.94 46.11
CA PHE A 78 -13.40 -7.67 47.19
C PHE A 78 -12.98 -9.14 47.17
N SER A 79 -12.58 -9.65 48.33
CA SER A 79 -12.26 -11.06 48.56
C SER A 79 -12.98 -11.56 49.81
N TYR A 80 -13.53 -12.76 49.72
CA TYR A 80 -14.08 -13.52 50.84
C TYR A 80 -13.58 -14.96 50.77
N ILE A 81 -13.22 -15.51 51.94
CA ILE A 81 -12.88 -16.94 52.08
C ILE A 81 -13.29 -17.48 53.46
N ASP A 82 -13.80 -18.72 53.49
CA ASP A 82 -14.09 -19.49 54.71
C ASP A 82 -13.17 -20.70 54.90
N THR A 83 -13.29 -21.41 56.03
CA THR A 83 -12.46 -22.61 56.29
C THR A 83 -12.77 -23.79 55.38
N GLN A 84 -13.92 -23.77 54.68
CA GLN A 84 -14.31 -24.75 53.69
C GLN A 84 -13.80 -24.40 52.28
N LEU A 85 -13.00 -23.33 52.16
CA LEU A 85 -12.46 -22.79 50.92
C LEU A 85 -13.53 -22.28 49.94
N SER A 86 -14.70 -21.89 50.46
CA SER A 86 -15.70 -21.13 49.70
C SER A 86 -15.12 -19.74 49.43
N LYS A 87 -14.69 -19.49 48.19
CA LYS A 87 -14.04 -18.25 47.77
C LYS A 87 -14.96 -17.42 46.89
N ILE A 88 -15.16 -16.15 47.25
CA ILE A 88 -15.84 -15.14 46.41
C ILE A 88 -14.84 -14.02 46.16
N ARG A 89 -14.59 -13.70 44.89
CA ARG A 89 -13.61 -12.68 44.48
C ARG A 89 -14.15 -11.83 43.35
N THR A 90 -13.89 -10.53 43.39
CA THR A 90 -14.15 -9.61 42.28
C THR A 90 -12.86 -8.94 41.83
N ASP A 91 -12.52 -9.09 40.55
CA ASP A 91 -11.29 -8.54 39.96
C ASP A 91 -11.62 -7.56 38.84
N HIS A 92 -11.01 -6.39 38.87
CA HIS A 92 -11.20 -5.37 37.83
C HIS A 92 -9.97 -5.27 36.94
N ASN A 93 -10.01 -5.83 35.73
CA ASN A 93 -8.85 -5.82 34.83
C ASN A 93 -9.19 -5.26 33.44
N ARG A 94 -8.19 -5.21 32.55
CA ARG A 94 -8.34 -4.69 31.18
C ARG A 94 -9.34 -5.48 30.31
N ARG A 95 -9.70 -6.71 30.69
CA ARG A 95 -10.71 -7.54 30.01
C ARG A 95 -12.11 -7.33 30.59
N GLY A 96 -12.24 -6.47 31.59
CA GLY A 96 -13.48 -6.15 32.30
C GLY A 96 -13.51 -6.69 33.73
N VAL A 97 -14.68 -6.64 34.35
CA VAL A 97 -14.89 -7.14 35.72
C VAL A 97 -15.07 -8.65 35.70
N GLN A 98 -14.24 -9.35 36.46
CA GLN A 98 -14.33 -10.78 36.72
C GLN A 98 -14.97 -11.02 38.08
N VAL A 99 -15.96 -11.90 38.15
CA VAL A 99 -16.49 -12.40 39.42
C VAL A 99 -16.29 -13.91 39.47
N LEU A 100 -15.71 -14.38 40.58
CA LEU A 100 -15.42 -15.78 40.81
C LEU A 100 -16.10 -16.23 42.11
N VAL A 101 -16.86 -17.32 42.02
CA VAL A 101 -17.51 -18.00 43.15
C VAL A 101 -17.06 -19.47 43.11
N ASN A 102 -15.92 -19.75 43.73
CA ASN A 102 -15.16 -21.00 43.55
C ASN A 102 -15.87 -22.23 44.11
N ALA A 103 -16.71 -22.08 45.15
CA ALA A 103 -17.49 -23.17 45.74
C ALA A 103 -18.40 -23.90 44.72
N HIS A 104 -18.74 -23.24 43.61
CA HIS A 104 -19.62 -23.75 42.56
C HIS A 104 -19.00 -23.70 41.15
N GLY A 105 -17.71 -23.41 41.03
CA GLY A 105 -17.05 -23.24 39.72
C GLY A 105 -17.65 -22.11 38.87
N PHE A 106 -18.41 -21.18 39.47
CA PHE A 106 -19.01 -20.07 38.75
C PHE A 106 -17.96 -18.98 38.51
N ARG A 107 -17.81 -18.62 37.24
CA ARG A 107 -16.92 -17.56 36.79
C ARG A 107 -17.61 -16.77 35.70
N VAL A 108 -17.76 -15.47 35.89
CA VAL A 108 -18.27 -14.56 34.87
C VAL A 108 -17.23 -13.47 34.59
N GLN A 109 -17.03 -13.19 33.30
CA GLN A 109 -16.20 -12.10 32.81
C GLN A 109 -17.09 -11.17 32.02
N THR A 110 -17.21 -9.93 32.48
CA THR A 110 -17.92 -8.88 31.76
C THR A 110 -17.03 -8.24 30.69
N ASP A 111 -17.62 -7.60 29.69
CA ASP A 111 -16.95 -6.69 28.75
C ASP A 111 -16.91 -5.24 29.26
N ILE A 112 -17.42 -4.99 30.48
CA ILE A 112 -17.43 -3.68 31.13
C ILE A 112 -16.05 -3.41 31.74
N ILE A 113 -15.40 -2.34 31.29
CA ILE A 113 -14.12 -1.86 31.83
C ILE A 113 -14.38 -0.70 32.78
N THR A 114 -13.88 -0.80 34.02
CA THR A 114 -13.97 0.29 34.98
C THR A 114 -13.10 1.47 34.54
N PRO A 115 -13.61 2.70 34.52
CA PRO A 115 -12.77 3.85 34.14
C PRO A 115 -11.64 4.03 35.16
N LEU A 116 -10.40 4.23 34.68
CA LEU A 116 -9.28 4.62 35.54
C LEU A 116 -9.49 6.06 36.03
N MET A 117 -9.08 6.33 37.26
CA MET A 117 -9.11 7.66 37.90
C MET A 117 -10.52 8.27 38.03
N HIS A 118 -11.58 7.46 37.89
CA HIS A 118 -12.98 7.87 38.05
C HIS A 118 -13.72 6.85 38.91
N TRP A 119 -14.75 7.30 39.62
CA TRP A 119 -15.62 6.38 40.33
C TRP A 119 -16.50 5.56 39.39
N ALA A 120 -16.73 4.32 39.78
CA ALA A 120 -17.76 3.47 39.22
C ALA A 120 -18.45 2.70 40.35
N ALA A 121 -19.73 2.41 40.16
CA ALA A 121 -20.52 1.60 41.07
C ALA A 121 -20.81 0.23 40.44
N PHE A 122 -20.47 -0.83 41.16
CA PHE A 122 -20.67 -2.21 40.74
C PHE A 122 -21.56 -2.94 41.74
N CYS A 123 -22.56 -3.67 41.24
CA CYS A 123 -23.40 -4.55 42.03
C CYS A 123 -23.48 -5.94 41.39
N PHE A 124 -23.33 -6.99 42.19
CA PHE A 124 -23.45 -8.38 41.79
C PHE A 124 -24.38 -9.13 42.74
N ALA A 125 -25.39 -9.80 42.20
CA ALA A 125 -26.27 -10.70 42.94
C ALA A 125 -26.11 -12.13 42.46
N PHE A 126 -26.15 -13.09 43.37
CA PHE A 126 -26.03 -14.52 43.07
C PHE A 126 -26.88 -15.37 44.02
N ASP A 127 -27.57 -16.37 43.47
CA ASP A 127 -28.31 -17.40 44.21
C ASP A 127 -27.78 -18.79 43.87
N ALA A 128 -27.32 -19.54 44.88
CA ALA A 128 -26.76 -20.89 44.68
C ALA A 128 -27.83 -21.97 44.51
N THR A 129 -29.10 -21.67 44.79
CA THR A 129 -30.18 -22.67 44.72
C THR A 129 -30.62 -22.94 43.28
N ASP A 130 -30.68 -21.91 42.45
CA ASP A 130 -31.10 -21.96 41.05
C ASP A 130 -30.02 -21.47 40.07
N GLY A 131 -28.90 -20.95 40.58
CA GLY A 131 -27.81 -20.41 39.77
C GLY A 131 -28.12 -19.04 39.15
N PHE A 132 -29.12 -18.32 39.69
CA PHE A 132 -29.45 -16.97 39.25
C PHE A 132 -28.30 -16.01 39.52
N TYR A 133 -28.00 -15.13 38.57
CA TYR A 133 -27.10 -14.01 38.80
C TYR A 133 -27.52 -12.75 38.05
N ALA A 134 -27.14 -11.60 38.59
CA ALA A 134 -27.34 -10.30 37.96
C ALA A 134 -26.15 -9.37 38.25
N ILE A 135 -25.75 -8.60 37.24
CA ILE A 135 -24.71 -7.58 37.35
C ILE A 135 -25.31 -6.24 36.95
N TYR A 136 -25.08 -5.23 37.79
CA TYR A 136 -25.38 -3.83 37.49
C TYR A 136 -24.10 -3.01 37.57
N PHE A 137 -23.95 -2.08 36.63
CA PHE A 137 -22.82 -1.17 36.58
C PHE A 137 -23.34 0.25 36.32
N ASN A 138 -23.04 1.19 37.21
CA ASN A 138 -23.49 2.59 37.13
C ASN A 138 -25.00 2.76 36.87
N GLY A 139 -25.85 1.92 37.47
CA GLY A 139 -27.32 1.96 37.31
C GLY A 139 -27.86 1.08 36.18
N GLU A 140 -27.03 0.63 35.25
CA GLU A 140 -27.45 -0.17 34.10
C GLU A 140 -27.23 -1.67 34.33
N LYS A 141 -28.20 -2.49 33.89
CA LYS A 141 -28.09 -3.95 33.93
C LYS A 141 -27.17 -4.43 32.80
N TRP A 142 -26.15 -5.20 33.14
CA TRP A 142 -25.28 -5.83 32.16
C TRP A 142 -25.91 -7.08 31.52
N GLN A 143 -25.70 -7.26 30.21
CA GLN A 143 -26.11 -8.45 29.46
C GLN A 143 -25.00 -8.92 28.51
N PRO A 144 -24.82 -10.24 28.29
CA PRO A 144 -23.82 -10.75 27.35
C PRO A 144 -24.16 -10.40 25.89
N GLN A 145 -23.18 -9.95 25.10
CA GLN A 145 -23.35 -9.60 23.67
C GLN A 145 -23.90 -10.74 22.80
N ALA A 146 -23.70 -12.00 23.17
CA ALA A 146 -24.20 -13.16 22.43
C ALA A 146 -25.73 -13.36 22.50
N GLN A 147 -26.46 -12.58 23.30
CA GLN A 147 -27.90 -12.75 23.56
C GLN A 147 -28.75 -11.49 23.35
N GLN A 148 -28.22 -10.43 22.71
CA GLN A 148 -28.94 -9.17 22.46
C GLN A 148 -30.21 -9.27 21.56
N ASN A 149 -30.53 -10.46 21.03
CA ASN A 149 -31.70 -10.68 20.16
C ASN A 149 -32.91 -11.34 20.85
N ASP A 150 -32.81 -11.77 22.11
CA ASP A 150 -33.94 -12.38 22.83
C ASP A 150 -34.36 -11.49 24.02
N SER A 151 -35.42 -10.71 23.81
CA SER A 151 -36.12 -10.03 24.89
C SER A 151 -36.80 -11.09 25.78
N GLU A 152 -36.47 -11.09 27.08
CA GLU A 152 -37.00 -11.96 28.16
C GLU A 152 -36.32 -13.31 28.46
N SER A 153 -35.05 -13.53 28.14
CA SER A 153 -34.31 -14.67 28.72
C SER A 153 -33.54 -14.29 30.00
N THR A 154 -33.97 -14.86 31.14
CA THR A 154 -33.20 -14.92 32.39
C THR A 154 -31.89 -15.66 32.16
N VAL A 155 -30.76 -15.04 32.49
CA VAL A 155 -29.43 -15.63 32.29
C VAL A 155 -29.13 -16.57 33.45
N SER A 156 -29.41 -17.86 33.29
CA SER A 156 -28.84 -18.90 34.16
C SER A 156 -27.41 -19.21 33.71
N ALA A 157 -26.51 -19.46 34.66
CA ALA A 157 -25.11 -19.77 34.35
C ALA A 157 -25.01 -21.07 33.51
N PRO A 158 -24.34 -21.06 32.33
CA PRO A 158 -24.14 -22.28 31.56
C PRO A 158 -23.30 -23.27 32.38
N ASP A 159 -23.70 -24.54 32.40
CA ASP A 159 -23.05 -25.64 33.13
C ASP A 159 -23.02 -25.52 34.67
N PHE A 160 -24.00 -24.83 35.28
CA PHE A 160 -24.16 -24.80 36.73
C PHE A 160 -24.54 -26.18 37.30
N THR A 161 -23.69 -26.75 38.15
CA THR A 161 -24.00 -27.93 38.95
C THR A 161 -23.89 -27.57 40.44
N PRO A 162 -25.00 -27.58 41.20
CA PRO A 162 -24.96 -27.21 42.62
C PRO A 162 -24.22 -28.28 43.43
N THR A 163 -22.97 -27.99 43.76
CA THR A 163 -22.08 -28.83 44.59
C THR A 163 -22.30 -28.61 46.10
N SER A 164 -22.84 -27.45 46.49
CA SER A 164 -23.20 -27.04 47.86
C SER A 164 -24.28 -25.94 47.76
N THR A 165 -25.04 -25.68 48.82
CA THR A 165 -25.95 -24.51 48.88
C THR A 165 -25.39 -23.38 49.75
N LYS A 166 -24.21 -23.57 50.34
CA LYS A 166 -23.57 -22.62 51.24
C LYS A 166 -22.51 -21.82 50.47
N LEU A 167 -22.73 -20.52 50.32
CA LEU A 167 -21.85 -19.55 49.63
C LEU A 167 -20.91 -18.84 50.59
N MET A 168 -21.46 -18.33 51.69
CA MET A 168 -20.71 -17.64 52.75
C MET A 168 -20.97 -18.33 54.08
N GLY A 169 -19.96 -18.97 54.66
CA GLY A 169 -19.96 -19.49 56.03
C GLY A 169 -19.74 -18.44 57.12
N VAL A 170 -20.26 -18.76 58.30
CA VAL A 170 -20.19 -17.98 59.55
C VAL A 170 -18.75 -17.67 59.96
N ASP A 171 -17.83 -18.56 59.61
CA ASP A 171 -16.39 -18.52 59.91
C ASP A 171 -15.53 -17.82 58.84
N GLY A 172 -16.18 -17.23 57.83
CA GLY A 172 -15.48 -16.56 56.74
C GLY A 172 -14.96 -15.17 57.10
N THR A 173 -13.99 -14.71 56.31
CA THR A 173 -13.36 -13.40 56.45
C THR A 173 -13.52 -12.59 55.18
N ILE A 174 -13.78 -11.29 55.30
CA ILE A 174 -13.89 -10.34 54.19
C ILE A 174 -12.67 -9.41 54.21
N VAL A 175 -12.01 -9.29 53.06
CA VAL A 175 -10.87 -8.40 52.85
C VAL A 175 -11.09 -7.58 51.58
N LEU A 176 -10.79 -6.29 51.65
CA LEU A 176 -10.72 -5.40 50.51
C LEU A 176 -9.26 -5.18 50.10
N GLY A 177 -9.05 -5.18 48.79
CA GLY A 177 -7.81 -4.78 48.15
C GLY A 177 -6.70 -5.84 48.04
N GLN A 178 -6.94 -7.05 48.52
CA GLN A 178 -6.03 -8.19 48.40
C GLN A 178 -6.82 -9.47 48.11
N ASP A 179 -6.21 -10.39 47.37
CA ASP A 179 -6.70 -11.76 47.28
C ASP A 179 -6.23 -12.55 48.50
N GLN A 180 -7.15 -13.25 49.15
CA GLN A 180 -6.84 -14.05 50.32
C GLN A 180 -6.24 -15.42 50.00
N ASP A 181 -6.34 -15.97 48.77
CA ASP A 181 -5.85 -17.30 48.34
C ASP A 181 -6.25 -18.52 49.21
N ALA A 182 -5.88 -18.53 50.49
CA ALA A 182 -6.32 -19.43 51.55
C ALA A 182 -6.57 -18.66 52.88
N PRO A 183 -7.35 -19.20 53.84
CA PRO A 183 -7.55 -18.56 55.13
C PRO A 183 -6.21 -18.23 55.82
N ALA A 184 -6.00 -16.96 56.18
CA ALA A 184 -4.75 -16.45 56.77
C ALA A 184 -3.47 -16.63 55.91
N ALA A 185 -3.59 -16.69 54.58
CA ALA A 185 -2.44 -16.71 53.69
C ALA A 185 -1.67 -15.38 53.66
N VAL A 186 -0.45 -15.44 53.13
CA VAL A 186 0.36 -14.25 52.82
C VAL A 186 -0.10 -13.70 51.47
N TYR A 187 -0.42 -12.40 51.43
CA TYR A 187 -0.83 -11.73 50.21
C TYR A 187 0.29 -11.65 49.17
N ASP A 188 -0.07 -11.60 47.88
CA ASP A 188 0.86 -11.30 46.78
C ASP A 188 0.78 -9.82 46.40
N ALA A 189 1.92 -9.14 46.44
CA ALA A 189 2.02 -7.74 46.05
C ALA A 189 1.50 -7.49 44.63
N THR A 190 1.63 -8.44 43.70
CA THR A 190 1.20 -8.27 42.30
C THR A 190 -0.31 -8.25 42.11
N GLN A 191 -1.08 -8.81 43.04
CA GLN A 191 -2.55 -8.91 43.02
C GLN A 191 -3.25 -7.77 43.79
N SER A 192 -2.47 -6.94 44.46
CA SER A 192 -3.00 -5.87 45.30
C SER A 192 -3.69 -4.77 44.50
N PHE A 193 -4.84 -4.32 45.00
CA PHE A 193 -5.61 -3.22 44.44
C PHE A 193 -4.95 -1.88 44.73
N SER A 194 -4.99 -0.98 43.74
CA SER A 194 -4.59 0.42 43.91
C SER A 194 -5.73 1.33 43.51
N GLY A 195 -6.23 2.09 44.48
CA GLY A 195 -7.37 2.97 44.27
C GLY A 195 -8.13 3.29 45.54
N GLU A 196 -9.35 3.75 45.36
CA GLU A 196 -10.27 4.13 46.44
C GLU A 196 -11.52 3.24 46.40
N VAL A 197 -12.06 2.91 47.57
CA VAL A 197 -13.28 2.10 47.72
C VAL A 197 -14.25 2.79 48.68
N ALA A 198 -15.53 2.78 48.35
CA ALA A 198 -16.63 3.31 49.16
C ALA A 198 -17.89 2.44 49.01
N ASP A 199 -18.89 2.65 49.87
CA ASP A 199 -20.22 2.00 49.79
C ASP A 199 -20.22 0.47 49.67
N VAL A 200 -19.23 -0.22 50.26
CA VAL A 200 -19.27 -1.68 50.26
C VAL A 200 -20.42 -2.14 51.15
N ASN A 201 -21.42 -2.78 50.54
CA ASN A 201 -22.58 -3.30 51.21
C ASN A 201 -22.86 -4.73 50.74
N VAL A 202 -23.26 -5.60 51.68
CA VAL A 202 -23.61 -6.99 51.41
C VAL A 202 -25.00 -7.28 51.98
N TRP A 203 -25.85 -7.92 51.17
CA TRP A 203 -27.17 -8.39 51.57
C TRP A 203 -27.26 -9.92 51.60
N SER A 204 -28.08 -10.46 52.50
CA SER A 204 -28.34 -11.91 52.63
C SER A 204 -29.26 -12.50 51.54
N ARG A 205 -29.72 -11.65 50.61
CA ARG A 205 -30.69 -11.98 49.55
C ARG A 205 -30.30 -11.37 48.20
N VAL A 206 -30.94 -11.84 47.14
CA VAL A 206 -30.92 -11.20 45.83
C VAL A 206 -31.80 -9.93 45.87
N LEU A 207 -31.22 -8.78 45.54
CA LEU A 207 -31.96 -7.53 45.38
C LEU A 207 -32.72 -7.50 44.04
N SER A 208 -33.85 -6.80 44.00
CA SER A 208 -34.57 -6.53 42.74
C SER A 208 -33.77 -5.59 41.83
N GLY A 209 -34.08 -5.59 40.52
CA GLY A 209 -33.37 -4.74 39.56
C GLY A 209 -33.41 -3.24 39.89
N ALA A 210 -34.55 -2.76 40.41
CA ALA A 210 -34.69 -1.37 40.86
C ALA A 210 -33.85 -1.09 42.12
N GLU A 211 -33.79 -2.03 43.07
CA GLU A 211 -32.92 -1.91 44.26
C GLU A 211 -31.45 -1.90 43.86
N MET A 212 -31.00 -2.77 42.94
CA MET A 212 -29.61 -2.79 42.45
C MET A 212 -29.24 -1.53 41.68
N ALA A 213 -30.14 -1.01 40.85
CA ALA A 213 -29.95 0.26 40.15
C ALA A 213 -29.85 1.42 41.14
N ALA A 214 -30.71 1.45 42.18
CA ALA A 214 -30.63 2.45 43.23
C ALA A 214 -29.33 2.34 44.05
N SER A 215 -28.86 1.13 44.37
CA SER A 215 -27.57 0.91 45.07
C SER A 215 -26.34 1.36 44.28
N THR A 216 -26.45 1.44 42.95
CA THR A 216 -25.39 1.98 42.09
C THR A 216 -25.57 3.46 41.76
N SER A 217 -26.72 4.04 42.11
CA SER A 217 -27.00 5.48 41.97
C SER A 217 -26.36 6.30 43.08
N CYS A 218 -26.16 7.60 42.85
CA CYS A 218 -25.55 8.52 43.82
C CYS A 218 -26.53 8.94 44.93
N GLU A 219 -27.83 8.86 44.67
CA GLU A 219 -28.91 9.22 45.59
C GLU A 219 -29.25 8.09 46.56
N GLY A 220 -29.10 6.84 46.11
CA GLY A 220 -29.35 5.66 46.94
C GLY A 220 -28.29 5.48 48.02
N ARG A 221 -28.72 5.43 49.29
CA ARG A 221 -27.89 4.99 50.43
C ARG A 221 -28.41 3.69 51.04
N PRO A 222 -28.47 2.59 50.29
CA PRO A 222 -29.01 1.35 50.83
C PRO A 222 -28.00 0.72 51.79
N GLN A 223 -28.47 0.31 52.95
CA GLN A 223 -27.66 -0.39 53.95
C GLN A 223 -27.83 -1.90 53.79
N GLY A 224 -26.69 -2.61 53.73
CA GLY A 224 -26.65 -4.07 53.76
C GLY A 224 -27.09 -4.64 55.12
N ASP A 225 -27.82 -5.75 55.13
CA ASP A 225 -28.17 -6.47 56.36
C ASP A 225 -27.06 -7.41 56.84
N VAL A 226 -26.13 -7.80 55.96
CA VAL A 226 -24.94 -8.59 56.32
C VAL A 226 -23.76 -7.67 56.61
N LEU A 227 -23.50 -6.73 55.71
CA LEU A 227 -22.47 -5.71 55.85
C LEU A 227 -23.05 -4.37 55.40
N ALA A 228 -23.18 -3.43 56.32
CA ALA A 228 -23.48 -2.03 56.01
C ALA A 228 -22.17 -1.24 55.97
N TRP A 229 -22.01 -0.35 54.98
CA TRP A 229 -20.80 0.47 54.87
C TRP A 229 -20.64 1.40 56.08
N ASP A 230 -19.61 1.14 56.87
CA ASP A 230 -19.10 1.99 57.94
C ASP A 230 -17.58 1.84 57.95
N ALA A 231 -16.83 2.91 57.62
CA ALA A 231 -15.38 2.80 57.54
C ALA A 231 -14.75 2.51 58.90
N ALA A 232 -15.42 2.78 60.03
CA ALA A 232 -14.93 2.46 61.36
C ALA A 232 -14.85 0.95 61.64
N SER A 233 -15.61 0.12 60.90
CA SER A 233 -15.66 -1.34 61.05
C SER A 233 -14.53 -2.11 60.33
N TRP A 234 -13.50 -1.39 59.85
CA TRP A 234 -12.40 -1.95 59.08
C TRP A 234 -11.05 -1.73 59.75
N THR A 235 -10.31 -2.82 59.95
CA THR A 235 -8.89 -2.85 60.30
C THR A 235 -8.04 -2.65 59.06
N LEU A 236 -7.24 -1.57 59.05
CA LEU A 236 -6.40 -1.19 57.92
C LEU A 236 -4.96 -1.68 58.10
N GLY A 237 -4.33 -2.10 57.00
CA GLY A 237 -2.89 -2.33 56.94
C GLY A 237 -2.09 -1.02 56.84
N GLU A 238 -0.75 -1.11 56.91
CA GLU A 238 0.13 0.06 57.04
C GLU A 238 0.08 1.03 55.84
N ASP A 239 -0.24 0.55 54.63
CA ASP A 239 -0.32 1.38 53.41
C ASP A 239 -1.77 1.61 52.93
N ALA A 240 -2.71 1.57 53.87
CA ALA A 240 -4.12 1.91 53.68
C ALA A 240 -4.52 3.09 54.57
N ALA A 241 -5.33 4.01 54.03
CA ALA A 241 -5.75 5.22 54.72
C ALA A 241 -7.26 5.47 54.62
N LYS A 242 -7.79 6.30 55.52
CA LYS A 242 -9.19 6.77 55.49
C LYS A 242 -9.21 8.25 55.11
N THR A 243 -10.13 8.64 54.24
CA THR A 243 -10.37 10.04 53.90
C THR A 243 -11.88 10.34 53.84
N LEU A 244 -12.23 11.63 53.88
CA LEU A 244 -13.60 12.13 53.78
C LEU A 244 -13.72 13.00 52.54
N LEU A 245 -14.43 12.51 51.53
CA LEU A 245 -14.69 13.24 50.28
C LEU A 245 -16.10 13.83 50.28
N PRO A 246 -16.33 14.99 49.64
CA PRO A 246 -17.67 15.46 49.33
C PRO A 246 -18.46 14.42 48.55
N LEU A 247 -19.78 14.36 48.76
CA LEU A 247 -20.64 13.38 48.11
C LEU A 247 -20.51 13.42 46.57
N GLU A 248 -20.47 14.61 45.97
CA GLU A 248 -20.33 14.82 44.53
C GLU A 248 -19.02 14.21 43.97
N GLU A 249 -17.89 14.42 44.65
CA GLU A 249 -16.58 13.87 44.25
C GLU A 249 -16.47 12.36 44.48
N SER A 250 -17.19 11.82 45.46
CA SER A 250 -17.17 10.38 45.83
C SER A 250 -18.03 9.49 44.93
N CYS A 251 -18.72 10.11 43.98
CA CYS A 251 -19.77 9.49 43.22
C CYS A 251 -19.56 9.61 41.70
N ASP A 252 -18.45 10.23 41.23
CA ASP A 252 -18.16 10.63 39.84
C ASP A 252 -19.17 10.04 38.84
N VAL A 253 -20.21 10.83 38.58
CA VAL A 253 -20.74 10.90 37.22
C VAL A 253 -19.65 11.62 36.43
N PHE A 254 -19.31 11.11 35.24
CA PHE A 254 -18.19 11.56 34.38
C PHE A 254 -17.75 13.02 34.63
N PRO A 255 -16.44 13.30 34.75
CA PRO A 255 -15.96 14.67 34.92
C PRO A 255 -16.57 15.53 33.81
N LEU A 256 -16.92 16.77 34.16
CA LEU A 256 -17.49 17.71 33.19
C LEU A 256 -16.68 17.63 31.89
N PRO A 257 -17.35 17.52 30.72
CA PRO A 257 -16.64 17.29 29.47
C PRO A 257 -15.79 18.51 29.07
N TYR A 258 -15.82 19.60 29.83
CA TYR A 258 -15.13 20.83 29.53
C TYR A 258 -13.70 20.85 30.07
N PHE A 259 -12.73 20.97 29.18
CA PHE A 259 -11.31 21.07 29.51
C PHE A 259 -10.69 22.33 28.91
N LEU A 260 -10.17 23.21 29.78
CA LEU A 260 -9.46 24.43 29.35
C LEU A 260 -7.98 24.15 29.10
N PHE A 261 -7.53 24.39 27.87
CA PHE A 261 -6.12 24.42 27.51
C PHE A 261 -5.54 25.83 27.68
N THR A 262 -4.34 25.92 28.24
CA THR A 262 -3.73 27.17 28.71
C THR A 262 -2.84 27.83 27.67
N GLU A 263 -2.50 27.11 26.59
CA GLU A 263 -1.76 27.66 25.47
C GLU A 263 -2.64 28.59 24.63
N LYS A 264 -2.13 29.80 24.32
CA LYS A 264 -2.88 30.77 23.53
C LYS A 264 -2.75 30.44 22.04
N LEU A 265 -3.84 29.98 21.44
CA LEU A 265 -3.89 29.49 20.07
C LEU A 265 -4.79 30.37 19.19
N LYS A 266 -4.55 30.34 17.88
CA LYS A 266 -5.53 30.88 16.90
C LYS A 266 -6.73 29.94 16.81
N PHE A 267 -7.85 30.44 16.33
CA PHE A 267 -9.11 29.67 16.27
C PHE A 267 -8.95 28.30 15.59
N SER A 268 -8.32 28.26 14.41
CA SER A 268 -8.09 26.99 13.68
C SER A 268 -7.25 25.99 14.50
N ASP A 269 -6.23 26.49 15.20
CA ASP A 269 -5.30 25.66 15.98
C ASP A 269 -5.95 25.17 17.27
N ALA A 270 -6.81 26.00 17.86
CA ALA A 270 -7.64 25.65 19.01
C ALA A 270 -8.64 24.54 18.65
N SER A 271 -9.28 24.64 17.47
CA SER A 271 -10.16 23.60 16.93
C SER A 271 -9.41 22.29 16.70
N SER A 272 -8.28 22.32 15.98
CA SER A 272 -7.44 21.12 15.74
C SER A 272 -6.97 20.47 17.05
N LEU A 273 -6.61 21.25 18.07
CA LEU A 273 -6.20 20.72 19.36
C LEU A 273 -7.37 19.98 20.06
N CYS A 274 -8.57 20.57 20.10
CA CYS A 274 -9.72 19.88 20.69
C CYS A 274 -10.03 18.58 19.94
N GLN A 275 -9.97 18.59 18.61
CA GLN A 275 -10.18 17.41 17.76
C GLN A 275 -9.12 16.33 17.97
N ALA A 276 -7.85 16.70 18.14
CA ALA A 276 -6.77 15.75 18.44
C ALA A 276 -7.04 14.99 19.74
N PHE A 277 -7.68 15.63 20.72
CA PHE A 277 -8.15 15.02 21.97
C PHE A 277 -9.54 14.38 21.86
N GLY A 278 -10.03 14.11 20.64
CA GLY A 278 -11.32 13.45 20.39
C GLY A 278 -12.54 14.27 20.78
N GLY A 279 -12.37 15.58 20.95
CA GLY A 279 -13.44 16.51 21.30
C GLY A 279 -13.61 17.62 20.27
N GLU A 280 -14.23 18.70 20.70
CA GLU A 280 -14.47 19.90 19.89
C GLU A 280 -14.35 21.17 20.74
N LEU A 281 -14.31 22.34 20.11
CA LEU A 281 -14.41 23.59 20.85
C LEU A 281 -15.78 23.71 21.53
N ALA A 282 -15.78 24.10 22.80
CA ALA A 282 -16.98 24.15 23.61
C ALA A 282 -17.98 25.14 23.00
N THR A 283 -19.20 24.65 22.79
CA THR A 283 -20.29 25.41 22.17
C THR A 283 -21.52 25.36 23.07
N PRO A 284 -21.71 26.36 23.96
CA PRO A 284 -22.87 26.42 24.84
C PRO A 284 -24.18 26.51 24.04
N MET A 285 -25.07 25.52 24.21
CA MET A 285 -26.38 25.44 23.54
C MET A 285 -27.53 25.83 24.48
N SER A 286 -27.25 26.00 25.77
CA SER A 286 -28.23 26.40 26.79
C SER A 286 -27.61 27.34 27.84
N GLN A 287 -28.46 27.97 28.65
CA GLN A 287 -28.00 28.79 29.77
C GLN A 287 -27.26 27.96 30.83
N GLU A 288 -27.73 26.75 31.10
CA GLU A 288 -27.12 25.84 32.08
C GLU A 288 -25.69 25.46 31.66
N GLU A 289 -25.49 25.07 30.39
CA GLU A 289 -24.16 24.78 29.86
C GLU A 289 -23.23 26.00 29.89
N GLN A 290 -23.76 27.17 29.54
CA GLN A 290 -23.00 28.42 29.56
C GLN A 290 -22.47 28.74 30.97
N GLU A 291 -23.28 28.55 32.00
CA GLU A 291 -22.89 28.79 33.40
C GLU A 291 -21.79 27.80 33.82
N ILE A 292 -21.92 26.52 33.48
CA ILE A 292 -20.93 25.48 33.76
C ILE A 292 -19.58 25.78 33.08
N ILE A 293 -19.59 26.11 31.79
CA ILE A 293 -18.36 26.42 31.05
C ILE A 293 -17.69 27.68 31.63
N PHE A 294 -18.48 28.67 32.03
CA PHE A 294 -17.97 29.89 32.66
C PHE A 294 -17.37 29.63 34.05
N GLU A 295 -17.98 28.79 34.88
CA GLU A 295 -17.39 28.39 36.17
C GLU A 295 -16.05 27.66 35.96
N GLN A 296 -16.00 26.69 35.04
CA GLN A 296 -14.78 25.93 34.73
C GLN A 296 -13.64 26.82 34.18
N ALA A 297 -14.03 27.86 33.44
CA ALA A 297 -13.16 28.89 32.92
C ALA A 297 -12.55 29.78 34.01
N LEU A 298 -13.30 30.11 35.06
CA LEU A 298 -12.84 30.95 36.16
C LEU A 298 -11.80 30.23 37.02
N GLU A 299 -12.00 28.94 37.32
CA GLU A 299 -11.05 28.14 38.11
C GLU A 299 -9.63 28.14 37.54
N ASN A 300 -9.49 28.30 36.22
CA ASN A 300 -8.22 28.25 35.50
C ASN A 300 -7.90 29.57 34.78
N GLY A 301 -8.62 30.65 35.09
CA GLY A 301 -8.69 31.84 34.25
C GLY A 301 -7.47 32.77 34.29
N GLU A 302 -6.66 32.70 35.35
CA GLU A 302 -5.48 33.56 35.54
C GLU A 302 -4.42 33.36 34.44
N GLU A 303 -4.27 32.13 33.92
CA GLU A 303 -3.28 31.81 32.87
C GLU A 303 -3.71 32.32 31.48
N CYS A 304 -5.02 32.46 31.26
CA CYS A 304 -5.61 32.78 29.96
C CYS A 304 -5.86 34.29 29.73
N GLY A 305 -5.87 35.11 30.78
CA GLY A 305 -6.13 36.55 30.71
C GLY A 305 -4.90 37.46 30.58
N LYS A 306 -5.12 38.74 30.25
CA LYS A 306 -4.21 39.85 30.61
C LYS A 306 -4.93 40.69 31.67
N GLY A 307 -4.42 40.72 32.90
CA GLY A 307 -5.04 41.48 33.99
C GLY A 307 -6.16 40.77 34.75
N GLY A 308 -6.18 39.43 34.75
CA GLY A 308 -7.01 38.63 35.68
C GLY A 308 -8.37 38.14 35.17
N SER A 309 -8.80 38.49 33.95
CA SER A 309 -10.06 37.96 33.38
C SER A 309 -9.81 36.93 32.28
N PRO A 310 -10.40 35.71 32.34
CA PRO A 310 -10.24 34.70 31.31
C PRO A 310 -10.81 35.17 29.96
N LEU A 311 -10.16 34.78 28.87
CA LEU A 311 -10.64 34.99 27.51
C LEU A 311 -10.40 33.70 26.72
N MET A 312 -11.45 33.12 26.14
CA MET A 312 -11.38 31.82 25.48
C MET A 312 -12.21 31.73 24.21
N TRP A 313 -11.76 30.86 23.31
CA TRP A 313 -12.52 30.49 22.11
C TRP A 313 -13.73 29.64 22.46
N LEU A 314 -14.86 29.94 21.82
CA LEU A 314 -16.01 29.05 21.72
C LEU A 314 -16.05 28.43 20.32
N GLY A 315 -16.68 27.27 20.16
CA GLY A 315 -16.81 26.58 18.87
C GLY A 315 -17.86 27.19 17.94
N ILE A 316 -17.94 28.52 17.88
CA ILE A 316 -18.97 29.26 17.14
C ILE A 316 -18.31 30.24 16.17
N ARG A 317 -18.72 30.19 14.90
CA ARG A 317 -18.23 31.06 13.83
C ARG A 317 -19.34 31.45 12.85
N ASP A 318 -19.16 32.53 12.12
CA ASP A 318 -20.09 33.00 11.07
C ASP A 318 -19.34 33.39 9.77
N ASP A 319 -18.18 32.79 9.53
CA ASP A 319 -17.34 33.06 8.35
C ASP A 319 -17.93 32.54 7.02
N ILE A 320 -18.96 31.69 7.09
CA ILE A 320 -19.70 31.15 5.94
C ILE A 320 -20.73 32.16 5.43
N GLU A 321 -21.60 32.64 6.32
CA GLU A 321 -22.64 33.62 6.04
C GLU A 321 -22.76 34.62 7.20
N GLU A 322 -22.48 35.89 6.90
CA GLU A 322 -22.46 36.98 7.88
C GLU A 322 -23.76 37.08 8.68
N GLY A 323 -23.65 37.03 10.01
CA GLY A 323 -24.79 37.09 10.92
C GLY A 323 -25.52 35.76 11.13
N VAL A 324 -25.11 34.69 10.43
CA VAL A 324 -25.57 33.31 10.67
C VAL A 324 -24.49 32.54 11.41
N TRP A 325 -24.68 32.39 12.72
CA TRP A 325 -23.71 31.73 13.60
C TRP A 325 -23.91 30.22 13.59
N VAL A 326 -22.85 29.50 13.28
CA VAL A 326 -22.83 28.04 13.18
C VAL A 326 -21.79 27.42 14.11
N THR A 327 -21.97 26.14 14.42
CA THR A 327 -20.95 25.35 15.12
C THR A 327 -19.74 25.08 14.24
N ASP A 328 -18.55 25.06 14.83
CA ASP A 328 -17.28 24.86 14.12
C ASP A 328 -17.15 23.47 13.47
N LYS A 329 -17.69 22.43 14.12
CA LYS A 329 -17.58 21.02 13.70
C LYS A 329 -18.58 20.61 12.64
N ASP A 330 -19.87 20.85 12.90
CA ASP A 330 -20.99 20.33 12.09
C ASP A 330 -21.63 21.41 11.20
N GLU A 331 -21.20 22.66 11.32
CA GLU A 331 -21.77 23.82 10.61
C GLU A 331 -23.29 23.97 10.85
N LYS A 332 -23.75 23.56 12.05
CA LYS A 332 -25.15 23.68 12.45
C LYS A 332 -25.42 25.06 13.01
N GLU A 333 -26.50 25.70 12.55
CA GLU A 333 -26.94 26.99 13.09
C GLU A 333 -27.29 26.88 14.58
N ILE A 334 -26.80 27.82 15.38
CA ILE A 334 -27.07 27.88 16.82
C ILE A 334 -28.27 28.79 17.13
N THR A 335 -29.05 28.42 18.13
CA THR A 335 -30.25 29.18 18.54
C THR A 335 -30.10 29.93 19.86
N TYR A 336 -29.10 29.57 20.65
CA TYR A 336 -28.82 30.18 21.95
C TYR A 336 -27.69 31.20 21.82
N PHE A 337 -27.88 32.39 22.41
CA PHE A 337 -26.92 33.49 22.32
C PHE A 337 -26.74 34.18 23.67
N ASN A 338 -25.50 34.47 24.03
CA ASN A 338 -25.16 35.21 25.25
C ASN A 338 -24.23 36.42 24.99
N TRP A 339 -24.51 37.18 23.93
CA TRP A 339 -23.69 38.32 23.51
C TRP A 339 -23.61 39.45 24.57
N VAL A 340 -22.46 40.11 24.64
CA VAL A 340 -22.32 41.41 25.32
C VAL A 340 -23.16 42.45 24.59
N GLN A 341 -23.62 43.46 25.31
CA GLN A 341 -24.37 44.57 24.73
C GLN A 341 -23.58 45.23 23.58
N SER A 342 -24.19 45.33 22.39
CA SER A 342 -23.56 45.83 21.14
C SER A 342 -22.56 44.86 20.47
N GLN A 343 -22.68 43.57 20.76
CA GLN A 343 -22.06 42.48 20.00
C GLN A 343 -23.18 41.61 19.38
N PRO A 344 -22.94 40.90 18.27
CA PRO A 344 -21.71 40.92 17.48
C PRO A 344 -21.47 42.26 16.76
N ASN A 345 -20.20 42.64 16.55
CA ASN A 345 -19.77 43.83 15.82
C ASN A 345 -18.52 43.58 14.95
N GLY A 346 -18.37 44.36 13.89
CA GLY A 346 -17.20 44.25 13.01
C GLY A 346 -17.50 43.58 11.68
N GLY A 347 -18.71 43.05 11.50
CA GLY A 347 -19.16 42.49 10.23
C GLY A 347 -18.27 41.30 9.83
N THR A 348 -17.96 41.23 8.53
CA THR A 348 -17.21 40.13 7.91
C THR A 348 -15.73 39.99 8.32
N ILE A 349 -15.29 40.71 9.35
CA ILE A 349 -13.91 40.70 9.86
C ILE A 349 -13.82 39.89 11.16
N GLU A 350 -14.83 39.97 12.01
CA GLU A 350 -14.85 39.39 13.35
C GLU A 350 -15.77 38.18 13.37
N ASN A 351 -15.28 37.05 12.86
CA ASN A 351 -16.16 35.93 12.54
C ASN A 351 -16.13 34.77 13.56
N CYS A 352 -15.48 34.94 14.71
CA CYS A 352 -15.30 33.88 15.70
C CYS A 352 -15.69 34.34 17.10
N ALA A 353 -16.49 33.55 17.80
CA ALA A 353 -16.96 33.90 19.15
C ALA A 353 -15.90 33.62 20.23
N VAL A 354 -15.75 34.57 21.14
CA VAL A 354 -14.97 34.44 22.38
C VAL A 354 -15.83 34.72 23.59
N MET A 355 -15.63 33.94 24.65
CA MET A 355 -16.22 34.20 25.95
C MET A 355 -15.30 35.09 26.79
N LYS A 356 -15.86 36.18 27.30
CA LYS A 356 -15.17 37.14 28.16
C LYS A 356 -15.36 36.78 29.63
N GLY A 357 -14.31 36.97 30.42
CA GLY A 357 -14.25 36.60 31.83
C GLY A 357 -15.09 37.46 32.77
N GLU A 358 -14.72 37.46 34.05
CA GLU A 358 -15.52 37.94 35.19
C GLU A 358 -16.21 39.30 35.01
N VAL A 359 -15.51 40.30 34.44
CA VAL A 359 -16.06 41.65 34.21
C VAL A 359 -17.32 41.64 33.32
N PHE A 360 -17.41 40.69 32.40
CA PHE A 360 -18.53 40.54 31.47
C PHE A 360 -19.43 39.34 31.80
N GLN A 361 -19.24 38.69 32.96
CA GLN A 361 -20.04 37.56 33.44
C GLN A 361 -20.18 36.43 32.39
N GLY A 362 -19.11 36.09 31.68
CA GLY A 362 -19.12 35.01 30.69
C GLY A 362 -19.77 35.37 29.35
N ARG A 363 -20.22 36.61 29.15
CA ARG A 363 -20.86 37.01 27.89
C ARG A 363 -19.89 36.99 26.71
N TRP A 364 -20.46 36.80 25.53
CA TRP A 364 -19.71 36.58 24.30
C TRP A 364 -19.41 37.87 23.56
N ALA A 365 -18.33 37.84 22.82
CA ALA A 365 -17.93 38.86 21.86
C ALA A 365 -17.43 38.15 20.62
N ASP A 366 -17.64 38.73 19.46
CA ASP A 366 -17.00 38.28 18.24
C ASP A 366 -15.59 38.87 18.14
N GLN A 367 -14.70 38.13 17.48
CA GLN A 367 -13.32 38.50 17.26
C GLN A 367 -12.79 37.92 15.95
N SER A 368 -11.71 38.53 15.45
CA SER A 368 -11.04 38.04 14.24
C SER A 368 -10.42 36.65 14.48
N CYS A 369 -10.83 35.67 13.65
CA CYS A 369 -10.27 34.31 13.61
C CYS A 369 -8.79 34.25 13.15
N ARG A 370 -8.21 35.37 12.69
CA ARG A 370 -6.89 35.43 12.04
C ARG A 370 -5.72 35.16 12.99
N LYS A 371 -4.57 34.82 12.39
CA LYS A 371 -3.30 34.43 13.06
C LYS A 371 -2.79 35.41 14.13
N SER A 372 -3.16 36.70 14.08
CA SER A 372 -2.69 37.71 15.03
C SER A 372 -3.39 37.64 16.39
N PHE A 373 -4.59 37.06 16.45
CA PHE A 373 -5.37 36.96 17.68
C PHE A 373 -5.27 35.54 18.24
N LYS A 374 -4.82 35.42 19.50
CA LYS A 374 -4.57 34.13 20.16
C LYS A 374 -5.16 34.13 21.55
N VAL A 375 -6.04 33.17 21.84
CA VAL A 375 -6.68 32.99 23.15
C VAL A 375 -6.75 31.50 23.50
N CYS A 376 -7.11 31.18 24.74
CA CYS A 376 -7.15 29.80 25.20
C CYS A 376 -8.31 29.00 24.58
N PRO A 377 -8.11 27.74 24.17
CA PRO A 377 -9.18 26.83 23.78
C PRO A 377 -9.93 26.32 25.02
N MET A 378 -11.26 26.46 25.01
CA MET A 378 -12.12 25.65 25.87
C MET A 378 -12.68 24.51 25.02
N CYS A 379 -12.38 23.26 25.38
CA CYS A 379 -12.80 22.09 24.60
C CYS A 379 -13.88 21.30 25.36
N THR A 380 -14.86 20.77 24.64
CA THR A 380 -15.72 19.68 25.08
C THR A 380 -15.07 18.36 24.64
N LEU A 381 -14.72 17.48 25.57
CA LEU A 381 -14.03 16.22 25.35
C LEU A 381 -14.94 15.04 25.70
N ASP A 382 -14.82 13.96 24.93
CA ASP A 382 -15.49 12.68 25.20
C ASP A 382 -14.77 11.96 26.36
N MET A 383 -15.19 12.26 27.60
CA MET A 383 -14.56 11.72 28.80
C MET A 383 -15.01 10.27 29.09
N PRO A 384 -14.08 9.39 29.57
CA PRO A 384 -12.66 9.63 29.77
C PRO A 384 -11.86 9.59 28.46
N VAL A 385 -10.92 10.55 28.33
CA VAL A 385 -10.03 10.64 27.17
C VAL A 385 -8.98 9.53 27.20
N PHE A 386 -9.07 8.60 26.25
CA PHE A 386 -8.10 7.53 26.04
C PHE A 386 -7.15 7.85 24.90
N LEU A 387 -5.85 7.84 25.19
CA LEU A 387 -4.79 8.05 24.20
C LEU A 387 -3.98 6.77 24.04
N ARG A 388 -3.62 6.47 22.80
CA ARG A 388 -2.73 5.36 22.45
C ARG A 388 -1.39 5.89 22.01
N PHE A 389 -0.32 5.33 22.55
CA PHE A 389 1.05 5.68 22.20
C PHE A 389 1.59 4.65 21.19
N ARG A 390 1.70 5.06 19.93
CA ARG A 390 2.12 4.25 18.77
C ARG A 390 3.62 4.41 18.52
N GLY A 391 4.27 3.34 18.07
CA GLY A 391 5.71 3.29 17.78
C GLY A 391 6.58 2.70 18.90
N ILE A 392 5.98 2.28 20.02
CA ILE A 392 6.68 1.57 21.10
C ILE A 392 6.95 0.13 20.65
N CYS A 393 8.21 -0.35 20.77
CA CYS A 393 8.64 -1.71 20.40
C CYS A 393 8.68 -2.73 21.55
N ASP A 394 8.20 -2.40 22.74
CA ASP A 394 7.97 -3.40 23.78
C ASP A 394 6.86 -2.92 24.72
N ALA A 395 5.64 -3.39 24.47
CA ALA A 395 4.46 -3.06 25.28
C ALA A 395 4.52 -3.67 26.70
N ASN A 396 5.49 -4.55 26.99
CA ASN A 396 5.70 -5.03 28.34
C ASN A 396 6.47 -4.02 29.16
N LEU A 397 7.42 -3.27 28.57
CA LEU A 397 8.24 -2.27 29.27
C LEU A 397 7.51 -0.95 29.50
N TYR A 398 6.75 -0.49 28.51
CA TYR A 398 6.08 0.81 28.51
C TYR A 398 4.57 0.67 28.38
N ASP A 399 3.83 1.65 28.89
CA ASP A 399 2.39 1.72 28.60
C ASP A 399 2.15 2.23 27.19
N ASP A 400 1.34 1.50 26.43
CA ASP A 400 0.84 1.91 25.11
C ASP A 400 -0.49 2.67 25.22
N ARG A 401 -1.09 2.74 26.41
CA ARG A 401 -2.38 3.39 26.67
C ARG A 401 -2.29 4.33 27.85
N PHE A 402 -2.81 5.54 27.64
CA PHE A 402 -2.84 6.61 28.60
C PHE A 402 -4.25 7.16 28.76
N VAL A 403 -4.58 7.63 29.96
CA VAL A 403 -5.81 8.34 30.27
C VAL A 403 -5.46 9.76 30.70
N LEU A 404 -6.24 10.75 30.27
CA LEU A 404 -6.16 12.10 30.83
C LEU A 404 -6.59 12.07 32.30
N ALA A 405 -5.63 12.26 33.20
CA ALA A 405 -5.84 12.13 34.65
C ALA A 405 -5.99 13.47 35.37
N GLY A 406 -5.88 14.60 34.66
CA GLY A 406 -6.06 15.95 35.21
C GLY A 406 -5.03 16.94 34.68
N LYS A 407 -4.66 17.92 35.50
CA LYS A 407 -3.66 18.95 35.19
C LYS A 407 -2.47 18.86 36.15
N ARG A 408 -1.25 19.07 35.63
CA ARG A 408 -0.01 19.19 36.39
C ARG A 408 0.85 20.29 35.77
N ASN A 409 1.27 21.26 36.57
CA ASN A 409 2.04 22.43 36.10
C ASN A 409 1.36 23.20 34.94
N GLY A 410 0.03 23.41 35.03
CA GLY A 410 -0.74 24.15 34.01
C GLY A 410 -0.96 23.41 32.68
N LYS A 411 -0.52 22.15 32.55
CA LYS A 411 -0.66 21.31 31.34
C LYS A 411 -1.37 19.98 31.66
N PRO A 412 -1.96 19.29 30.67
CA PRO A 412 -2.63 18.01 30.90
C PRO A 412 -1.64 16.96 31.40
N TYR A 413 -2.10 16.17 32.35
CA TYR A 413 -1.36 15.05 32.93
C TYR A 413 -1.96 13.75 32.44
N PHE A 414 -1.14 12.89 31.85
CA PHE A 414 -1.58 11.60 31.34
C PHE A 414 -0.98 10.47 32.14
N ARG A 415 -1.82 9.51 32.50
CA ARG A 415 -1.43 8.35 33.29
C ARG A 415 -1.55 7.09 32.45
N GLY A 416 -0.45 6.35 32.35
CA GLY A 416 -0.43 5.04 31.74
C GLY A 416 -1.19 4.03 32.59
N TYR A 417 -1.68 2.98 31.95
CA TYR A 417 -2.49 1.96 32.64
C TYR A 417 -1.71 1.13 33.68
N TYR A 418 -0.40 0.96 33.53
CA TYR A 418 0.44 0.14 34.42
C TYR A 418 1.45 0.95 35.23
N ARG A 419 2.45 1.55 34.58
CA ARG A 419 3.67 2.05 35.26
C ARG A 419 4.28 3.31 34.67
N SER A 420 3.66 3.89 33.65
CA SER A 420 4.17 5.05 32.93
C SER A 420 3.31 6.26 33.22
N GLN A 421 3.91 7.44 33.27
CA GLN A 421 3.20 8.71 33.28
C GLN A 421 3.83 9.67 32.29
N LEU A 422 3.00 10.54 31.74
CA LEU A 422 3.40 11.58 30.81
C LEU A 422 2.93 12.94 31.33
N PHE A 423 3.88 13.83 31.56
CA PHE A 423 3.60 15.14 32.15
C PHE A 423 4.57 16.21 31.67
N PHE A 424 4.13 17.46 31.80
CA PHE A 424 4.98 18.62 31.56
C PHE A 424 5.81 18.92 32.82
N ALA A 425 7.12 18.72 32.73
CA ALA A 425 8.03 18.93 33.84
C ALA A 425 8.37 20.42 34.04
N ALA A 426 8.82 20.78 35.24
CA ALA A 426 9.16 22.16 35.59
C ALA A 426 10.33 22.74 34.78
N ASP A 427 11.10 21.90 34.09
CA ASP A 427 12.15 22.33 33.15
C ASP A 427 11.61 22.70 31.76
N GLY A 428 10.29 22.72 31.57
CA GLY A 428 9.63 23.16 30.34
C GLY A 428 9.55 22.09 29.24
N ARG A 429 9.73 20.81 29.57
CA ARG A 429 9.70 19.70 28.60
C ARG A 429 8.75 18.59 29.03
N TRP A 430 8.19 17.89 28.04
CA TRP A 430 7.38 16.70 28.26
C TRP A 430 8.27 15.50 28.58
N ARG A 431 7.93 14.79 29.66
CA ARG A 431 8.67 13.60 30.12
C ARG A 431 7.75 12.40 30.21
N LEU A 432 8.23 11.28 29.66
CA LEU A 432 7.69 9.96 29.91
C LEU A 432 8.51 9.31 31.03
N GLU A 433 7.88 8.98 32.15
CA GLU A 433 8.55 8.50 33.36
C GLU A 433 7.92 7.20 33.87
N ASN A 434 8.73 6.33 34.46
CA ASN A 434 8.27 5.19 35.22
C ASN A 434 7.91 5.60 36.65
N ILE A 435 6.67 5.38 37.04
CA ILE A 435 6.15 5.76 38.36
C ILE A 435 6.73 4.88 39.49
N MET A 436 6.98 3.60 39.21
CA MET A 436 7.41 2.61 40.22
C MET A 436 8.86 2.81 40.67
N ILE A 437 9.74 3.27 39.78
CA ILE A 437 11.17 3.47 40.06
C ILE A 437 11.63 4.91 39.90
N ASN A 438 10.71 5.83 39.55
CA ASN A 438 10.96 7.25 39.32
C ASN A 438 12.11 7.49 38.31
N ASP A 439 12.13 6.69 37.23
CA ASP A 439 13.13 6.73 36.17
C ASP A 439 12.55 7.38 34.91
N THR A 440 13.30 8.29 34.28
CA THR A 440 12.85 9.01 33.09
C THR A 440 13.15 8.17 31.84
N TYR A 441 12.09 7.67 31.19
CA TYR A 441 12.21 6.89 29.97
C TYR A 441 12.59 7.74 28.77
N ALA A 442 11.88 8.84 28.54
CA ALA A 442 12.09 9.67 27.36
C ALA A 442 11.69 11.14 27.59
N ILE A 443 12.30 12.02 26.80
CA ILE A 443 11.99 13.45 26.76
C ILE A 443 11.60 13.82 25.34
N MET A 444 10.51 14.58 25.19
CA MET A 444 10.06 15.07 23.89
C MET A 444 10.95 16.22 23.40
N GLU A 445 11.30 16.19 22.13
CA GLU A 445 11.99 17.29 21.44
C GLU A 445 10.97 18.38 21.07
N GLU A 446 11.39 19.64 21.14
CA GLU A 446 10.54 20.78 20.80
C GLU A 446 10.50 20.95 19.27
N ASP A 447 9.31 20.80 18.67
CA ASP A 447 9.15 20.77 17.20
C ASP A 447 8.25 21.89 16.65
N GLY A 448 7.80 22.82 17.50
CA GLY A 448 7.00 23.97 17.09
C GLY A 448 5.51 23.68 16.88
N SER A 449 5.02 22.49 17.25
CA SER A 449 3.60 22.18 17.43
C SER A 449 2.99 22.97 18.62
N PHE A 450 1.71 22.75 18.96
CA PHE A 450 0.99 23.43 20.07
C PHE A 450 1.62 23.23 21.48
N ASN A 451 2.82 22.65 21.57
CA ASN A 451 3.54 22.32 22.80
C ASN A 451 2.76 21.33 23.71
N TYR A 452 2.05 20.40 23.07
CA TYR A 452 1.39 19.26 23.68
C TYR A 452 1.95 17.98 23.05
N PRO A 453 1.95 16.83 23.75
CA PRO A 453 2.61 15.63 23.27
C PRO A 453 1.72 14.79 22.33
N ILE A 454 0.66 15.40 21.79
CA ILE A 454 -0.37 14.72 20.98
C ILE A 454 -0.06 14.87 19.50
N GLY A 455 -0.21 13.79 18.75
CA GLY A 455 0.31 13.71 17.40
C GLY A 455 1.70 13.08 17.37
N ARG A 456 2.41 13.30 16.28
CA ARG A 456 3.71 12.67 16.01
C ARG A 456 4.84 13.61 16.41
N HIS A 457 5.59 13.21 17.43
CA HIS A 457 6.72 13.99 17.92
C HIS A 457 7.98 13.15 17.99
N LYS A 458 9.13 13.82 18.06
CA LYS A 458 10.43 13.16 18.29
C LYS A 458 10.69 13.03 19.79
N TRP A 459 11.10 11.83 20.21
CA TRP A 459 11.37 11.47 21.59
C TRP A 459 12.81 10.97 21.74
N ILE A 460 13.52 11.49 22.73
CA ILE A 460 14.88 11.08 23.06
C ILE A 460 14.81 10.15 24.26
N PHE A 461 15.17 8.88 24.06
CA PHE A 461 15.17 7.88 25.12
C PHE A 461 16.47 7.88 25.93
N SER A 462 16.33 7.82 27.25
CA SER A 462 17.47 7.77 28.18
C SER A 462 18.22 6.45 28.14
N HIS A 463 17.55 5.38 27.71
CA HIS A 463 18.08 4.02 27.59
C HIS A 463 17.94 3.52 26.15
N GLY A 464 18.60 2.40 25.82
CA GLY A 464 18.45 1.80 24.49
C GLY A 464 16.99 1.46 24.20
N PHE A 465 16.51 1.87 23.02
CA PHE A 465 15.10 1.75 22.62
C PHE A 465 15.03 1.12 21.22
N CYS A 466 14.34 -0.01 21.08
CA CYS A 466 14.15 -0.71 19.81
C CYS A 466 15.46 -1.09 19.07
N GLY A 467 16.51 -1.47 19.81
CA GLY A 467 17.83 -1.77 19.23
C GLY A 467 18.67 -0.53 18.89
N GLU A 468 18.15 0.67 19.14
CA GLU A 468 18.90 1.93 19.03
C GLU A 468 19.62 2.26 20.34
N GLN A 469 20.71 3.01 20.22
CA GLN A 469 21.45 3.52 21.36
C GLN A 469 20.68 4.63 22.07
N ALA A 470 20.91 4.78 23.37
CA ALA A 470 20.38 5.90 24.15
C ALA A 470 20.77 7.25 23.51
N GLY A 471 19.84 8.21 23.53
CA GLY A 471 20.06 9.55 22.99
C GLY A 471 19.69 9.74 21.51
N VAL A 472 19.28 8.68 20.79
CA VAL A 472 18.77 8.81 19.41
C VAL A 472 17.29 9.20 19.43
N ALA A 473 16.92 10.26 18.71
CA ALA A 473 15.53 10.72 18.61
C ALA A 473 14.68 9.76 17.77
N GLN A 474 13.52 9.38 18.29
CA GLN A 474 12.56 8.46 17.67
C GLN A 474 11.21 9.12 17.47
N SER A 475 10.61 8.95 16.31
CA SER A 475 9.27 9.50 16.03
C SER A 475 8.20 8.57 16.58
N LEU A 476 7.43 9.05 17.56
CA LEU A 476 6.32 8.33 18.20
C LEU A 476 5.05 9.17 18.14
N ALA A 477 3.90 8.49 18.12
CA ALA A 477 2.60 9.15 18.00
C ALA A 477 1.73 8.90 19.24
N LEU A 478 1.29 9.96 19.94
CA LEU A 478 0.25 9.85 20.98
C LEU A 478 -1.08 10.28 20.36
N THR A 479 -2.08 9.40 20.31
CA THR A 479 -3.25 9.64 19.46
C THR A 479 -4.52 8.92 19.90
N GLN A 480 -5.66 9.49 19.56
CA GLN A 480 -6.98 8.84 19.65
C GLN A 480 -7.40 8.13 18.36
N CYS A 481 -6.68 8.35 17.24
CA CYS A 481 -7.10 7.84 15.94
C CYS A 481 -7.32 6.32 15.97
N ALA A 482 -8.31 5.86 15.23
CA ALA A 482 -8.69 4.46 15.14
C ALA A 482 -7.57 3.59 14.57
N LYS A 483 -7.43 2.38 15.10
CA LYS A 483 -6.38 1.43 14.70
C LYS A 483 -6.65 0.93 13.27
N ASN A 484 -5.62 0.90 12.43
CA ASN A 484 -5.62 0.37 11.06
C ASN A 484 -6.53 1.07 10.03
N THR A 485 -7.31 2.08 10.43
CA THR A 485 -8.20 2.84 9.54
C THR A 485 -7.78 4.30 9.41
N GLU A 486 -7.20 4.87 10.46
CA GLU A 486 -6.85 6.28 10.54
C GLU A 486 -5.35 6.49 10.79
N PHE A 487 -4.84 7.52 10.13
CA PHE A 487 -3.50 8.06 10.23
C PHE A 487 -3.51 9.27 11.16
N THR A 488 -2.46 9.38 11.96
CA THR A 488 -2.25 10.48 12.91
C THR A 488 -1.32 11.51 12.29
N CYS A 489 -1.80 12.72 12.09
CA CYS A 489 -1.00 13.88 11.68
C CYS A 489 0.00 14.30 12.78
N ASP A 490 0.98 15.16 12.48
CA ASP A 490 1.94 15.63 13.48
C ASP A 490 1.26 16.46 14.59
N ASP A 491 0.18 17.17 14.27
CA ASP A 491 -0.67 17.93 15.19
C ASP A 491 -1.68 17.08 16.00
N GLY A 492 -1.75 15.77 15.71
CA GLY A 492 -2.62 14.82 16.41
C GLY A 492 -4.01 14.63 15.80
N THR A 493 -4.36 15.38 14.75
CA THR A 493 -5.61 15.16 14.01
C THR A 493 -5.62 13.82 13.26
N CYS A 494 -6.82 13.32 13.00
CA CYS A 494 -7.04 12.00 12.40
C CYS A 494 -7.56 12.12 10.99
N ILE A 495 -6.89 11.49 10.03
CA ILE A 495 -7.38 11.36 8.65
C ILE A 495 -7.45 9.88 8.26
N PRO A 496 -8.37 9.48 7.36
CA PRO A 496 -8.37 8.15 6.78
C PRO A 496 -7.03 7.77 6.14
N ILE A 497 -6.53 6.54 6.36
CA ILE A 497 -5.23 6.07 5.82
C ILE A 497 -5.15 6.14 4.29
N ASN A 498 -6.29 6.11 3.60
CA ASN A 498 -6.37 6.28 2.15
C ASN A 498 -6.25 7.75 1.69
N GLN A 499 -6.09 8.71 2.58
CA GLN A 499 -5.85 10.10 2.20
C GLN A 499 -4.37 10.47 2.29
N VAL A 500 -3.56 9.70 3.05
CA VAL A 500 -2.10 9.89 3.13
C VAL A 500 -1.43 9.77 1.74
N CYS A 501 -0.61 10.75 1.38
CA CYS A 501 0.15 10.80 0.13
C CYS A 501 -0.73 10.70 -1.12
N ASP A 502 -1.86 11.41 -1.13
CA ASP A 502 -2.79 11.48 -2.26
C ASP A 502 -2.65 12.77 -3.09
N ARG A 503 -1.64 13.59 -2.79
CA ARG A 503 -1.33 14.90 -3.39
C ARG A 503 -2.30 16.00 -3.02
N ARG A 504 -3.11 15.81 -1.99
CA ARG A 504 -3.97 16.84 -1.43
C ARG A 504 -3.68 16.90 0.06
N VAL A 505 -3.64 18.12 0.58
CA VAL A 505 -3.45 18.34 2.00
C VAL A 505 -4.79 18.16 2.71
N GLN A 506 -4.88 17.18 3.59
CA GLN A 506 -5.96 16.99 4.55
C GLN A 506 -5.52 17.25 5.98
N CYS A 507 -4.29 16.89 6.35
CA CYS A 507 -3.78 17.27 7.66
C CYS A 507 -3.62 18.81 7.73
N PRO A 508 -4.08 19.48 8.81
CA PRO A 508 -3.91 20.94 8.97
C PRO A 508 -2.45 21.41 8.95
N ASP A 509 -1.54 20.52 9.36
CA ASP A 509 -0.08 20.70 9.37
C ASP A 509 0.64 20.21 8.10
N MET A 510 -0.09 19.71 7.10
CA MET A 510 0.43 19.13 5.84
C MET A 510 1.25 17.85 6.00
N SER A 511 1.22 17.21 7.17
CA SER A 511 2.09 16.09 7.50
C SER A 511 1.73 14.75 6.82
N ASP A 512 0.57 14.70 6.17
CA ASP A 512 0.08 13.63 5.29
C ASP A 512 0.77 13.59 3.92
N GLU A 513 1.34 14.71 3.49
CA GLU A 513 2.07 14.83 2.22
C GLU A 513 3.59 14.96 2.43
N LEU A 514 4.05 14.80 3.68
CA LEU A 514 5.46 14.73 4.03
C LEU A 514 5.94 13.26 4.05
N ASP A 515 7.15 13.02 3.53
CA ASP A 515 7.80 11.69 3.48
C ASP A 515 6.94 10.58 2.80
N CYS A 516 6.42 10.88 1.60
CA CYS A 516 5.66 9.94 0.78
C CYS A 516 6.49 8.86 0.08
N SER A 517 7.63 8.49 0.64
CA SER A 517 8.47 7.42 0.11
C SER A 517 7.73 6.08 0.21
N THR A 518 7.42 5.48 -0.96
CA THR A 518 6.59 4.26 -1.00
C THR A 518 7.38 3.02 -0.60
N VAL A 519 8.71 3.08 -0.74
CA VAL A 519 9.63 1.97 -0.48
C VAL A 519 10.40 2.21 0.82
N GLN A 520 10.31 1.26 1.75
CA GLN A 520 11.13 1.24 2.95
C GLN A 520 12.25 0.20 2.79
N LEU A 521 13.49 0.69 2.77
CA LEU A 521 14.68 -0.15 2.65
C LEU A 521 15.10 -0.67 4.03
N PRO A 522 15.26 -1.99 4.23
CA PRO A 522 15.81 -2.52 5.48
C PRO A 522 17.29 -2.13 5.63
N ARG A 523 17.79 -2.10 6.85
CA ARG A 523 19.22 -1.83 7.13
C ARG A 523 20.08 -2.90 6.44
N GLY A 524 21.07 -2.45 5.66
CA GLY A 524 21.97 -3.34 4.92
C GLY A 524 21.41 -3.84 3.58
N TYR A 525 20.28 -3.32 3.10
CA TYR A 525 19.79 -3.61 1.74
C TYR A 525 20.83 -3.22 0.68
N GLN A 526 21.14 -4.15 -0.22
CA GLN A 526 22.04 -3.92 -1.35
C GLN A 526 21.26 -4.09 -2.66
N SER A 527 21.09 -2.99 -3.39
CA SER A 527 20.39 -2.95 -4.69
C SER A 527 21.15 -3.66 -5.81
N THR A 528 22.44 -3.98 -5.60
CA THR A 528 23.28 -4.70 -6.56
C THR A 528 23.08 -6.21 -6.51
N LEU A 529 22.48 -6.74 -5.44
CA LEU A 529 22.28 -8.18 -5.24
C LEU A 529 20.84 -8.60 -5.54
N PRO A 530 20.63 -9.64 -6.35
CA PRO A 530 19.29 -10.17 -6.61
C PRO A 530 18.66 -10.67 -5.30
N PRO A 531 17.33 -10.50 -5.14
CA PRO A 531 16.66 -11.01 -3.96
C PRO A 531 16.68 -12.54 -3.94
N PRO A 532 16.74 -13.15 -2.74
CA PRO A 532 16.62 -14.59 -2.61
C PRO A 532 15.25 -15.06 -3.11
N SER A 533 15.22 -16.22 -3.76
CA SER A 533 13.98 -16.92 -4.12
C SER A 533 13.18 -17.34 -2.88
N GLU A 534 11.88 -17.60 -3.04
CA GLU A 534 11.06 -18.20 -1.97
C GLU A 534 11.54 -19.61 -1.60
N ASN A 535 12.09 -20.34 -2.57
CA ASN A 535 12.67 -21.66 -2.36
C ASN A 535 14.20 -21.56 -2.31
N ILE A 536 14.80 -21.99 -1.20
CA ILE A 536 16.25 -21.88 -0.91
C ILE A 536 17.12 -22.52 -2.01
N ASN A 537 16.59 -23.53 -2.72
CA ASN A 537 17.31 -24.27 -3.75
C ASN A 537 16.89 -23.92 -5.19
N SER A 538 16.07 -22.87 -5.40
CA SER A 538 15.65 -22.46 -6.74
C SER A 538 16.13 -21.05 -7.08
N PRO A 539 16.49 -20.78 -8.34
CA PRO A 539 16.74 -19.42 -8.80
C PRO A 539 15.46 -18.56 -8.71
N LEU A 540 15.63 -17.25 -8.60
CA LEU A 540 14.52 -16.29 -8.62
C LEU A 540 13.86 -16.25 -10.00
N PRO A 541 12.55 -16.55 -10.13
CA PRO A 541 11.87 -16.44 -11.42
C PRO A 541 11.59 -14.97 -11.76
N VAL A 542 12.15 -14.52 -12.89
CA VAL A 542 11.81 -13.23 -13.52
C VAL A 542 10.93 -13.52 -14.73
N TYR A 543 9.66 -13.15 -14.61
CA TYR A 543 8.68 -13.37 -15.67
C TYR A 543 8.75 -12.25 -16.69
N LEU A 544 9.01 -12.61 -17.95
CA LEU A 544 9.15 -11.70 -19.06
C LEU A 544 7.94 -11.80 -20.01
N ASN A 545 7.41 -10.65 -20.41
CA ASN A 545 6.38 -10.55 -21.44
C ASN A 545 6.76 -9.44 -22.43
N LEU A 546 6.90 -9.80 -23.70
CA LEU A 546 7.35 -8.90 -24.74
C LEU A 546 6.21 -8.54 -25.68
N THR A 547 6.06 -7.26 -25.97
CA THR A 547 5.12 -6.78 -27.00
C THR A 547 5.90 -6.13 -28.12
N LEU A 548 5.88 -6.77 -29.29
CA LEU A 548 6.47 -6.24 -30.51
C LEU A 548 5.43 -5.29 -31.14
N SER A 549 5.71 -3.99 -31.11
CA SER A 549 4.76 -2.96 -31.55
C SER A 549 4.80 -2.80 -33.07
N SER A 550 6.00 -2.67 -33.64
CA SER A 550 6.17 -2.44 -35.08
C SER A 550 7.56 -2.86 -35.58
N PHE A 551 7.67 -3.14 -36.88
CA PHE A 551 8.94 -3.19 -37.60
C PHE A 551 9.17 -1.83 -38.25
N ARG A 552 10.25 -1.15 -37.87
CA ARG A 552 10.59 0.18 -38.38
C ARG A 552 11.29 0.12 -39.73
N SER A 553 12.24 -0.80 -39.87
CA SER A 553 12.97 -1.02 -41.11
C SER A 553 13.57 -2.43 -41.12
N ILE A 554 13.60 -3.05 -42.30
CA ILE A 554 14.28 -4.32 -42.55
C ILE A 554 15.27 -4.05 -43.68
N ASP A 555 16.55 -4.28 -43.42
CA ASP A 555 17.63 -4.11 -44.37
C ASP A 555 18.25 -5.48 -44.65
N ALA A 556 17.87 -6.02 -45.81
CA ALA A 556 18.32 -7.32 -46.27
C ALA A 556 19.78 -7.29 -46.76
N ILE A 557 20.37 -6.13 -47.03
CA ILE A 557 21.76 -6.03 -47.51
C ILE A 557 22.71 -6.25 -46.33
N ASP A 558 22.44 -5.58 -45.20
CA ASP A 558 23.26 -5.65 -44.00
C ASP A 558 22.74 -6.69 -42.98
N ASN A 559 21.73 -7.49 -43.34
CA ASN A 559 21.09 -8.50 -42.49
C ASN A 559 20.65 -7.95 -41.13
N ARG A 560 20.04 -6.75 -41.12
CA ARG A 560 19.60 -6.08 -39.90
C ARG A 560 18.14 -5.68 -39.99
N PHE A 561 17.48 -5.66 -38.84
CA PHE A 561 16.13 -5.12 -38.72
C PHE A 561 16.02 -4.27 -37.47
N THR A 562 15.14 -3.29 -37.50
CA THR A 562 14.85 -2.41 -36.37
C THR A 562 13.41 -2.61 -35.95
N VAL A 563 13.20 -2.92 -34.67
CA VAL A 563 11.89 -3.18 -34.08
C VAL A 563 11.65 -2.27 -32.88
N GLU A 564 10.38 -1.95 -32.65
CA GLU A 564 9.93 -1.30 -31.43
C GLU A 564 9.35 -2.35 -30.49
N LEU A 565 9.99 -2.49 -29.32
CA LEU A 565 9.69 -3.53 -28.34
C LEU A 565 9.31 -2.89 -27.00
N VAL A 566 8.20 -3.36 -26.42
CA VAL A 566 7.83 -3.04 -25.04
C VAL A 566 8.13 -4.27 -24.17
N VAL A 567 9.05 -4.09 -23.23
CA VAL A 567 9.47 -5.15 -22.30
C VAL A 567 8.73 -5.00 -20.98
N ARG A 568 7.99 -6.03 -20.57
CA ARG A 568 7.35 -6.08 -19.26
C ARG A 568 7.99 -7.19 -18.43
N MET A 569 8.47 -6.83 -17.25
CA MET A 569 9.08 -7.76 -16.29
C MET A 569 8.24 -7.82 -15.00
N ILE A 570 8.12 -9.01 -14.43
CA ILE A 570 7.44 -9.25 -13.15
C ILE A 570 8.35 -10.10 -12.28
N TRP A 571 8.70 -9.60 -11.09
CA TRP A 571 9.51 -10.30 -10.09
C TRP A 571 8.98 -10.00 -8.69
N LYS A 572 9.43 -10.76 -7.70
CA LYS A 572 9.10 -10.55 -6.28
C LYS A 572 10.39 -10.34 -5.47
N ASP A 573 10.52 -9.20 -4.79
CA ASP A 573 11.57 -8.97 -3.80
C ASP A 573 10.95 -9.07 -2.40
N GLN A 574 11.34 -10.11 -1.66
CA GLN A 574 10.83 -10.37 -0.30
C GLN A 574 11.48 -9.50 0.79
N ARG A 575 12.55 -8.78 0.46
CA ARG A 575 13.29 -7.92 1.40
C ARG A 575 12.68 -6.53 1.51
N LEU A 576 11.94 -6.09 0.50
CA LEU A 576 11.37 -4.75 0.45
C LEU A 576 10.07 -4.67 1.23
N LEU A 577 9.96 -3.65 2.07
CA LEU A 577 8.72 -3.27 2.72
C LEU A 577 8.15 -2.04 2.00
N PHE A 578 6.83 -1.97 1.93
CA PHE A 578 6.15 -0.89 1.22
C PHE A 578 5.14 -0.21 2.13
N LYS A 579 5.11 1.12 2.08
CA LYS A 579 4.16 1.95 2.85
C LYS A 579 2.99 2.37 1.97
N HIS A 580 1.82 2.56 2.58
CA HIS A 580 0.63 3.20 1.96
C HIS A 580 0.16 2.59 0.62
N LEU A 581 0.39 1.29 0.36
CA LEU A 581 -0.02 0.65 -0.89
C LEU A 581 -1.54 0.67 -1.12
N ARG A 582 -1.93 1.23 -2.26
CA ARG A 582 -3.31 1.27 -2.75
C ARG A 582 -3.72 -0.10 -3.28
N ARG A 583 -5.04 -0.36 -3.29
CA ARG A 583 -5.60 -1.60 -3.87
C ARG A 583 -5.39 -1.64 -5.39
N ASP A 584 -5.49 -0.49 -6.06
CA ASP A 584 -5.19 -0.39 -7.47
C ASP A 584 -3.67 -0.26 -7.69
N ARG A 585 -3.09 -1.22 -8.43
CA ARG A 585 -1.67 -1.21 -8.79
C ARG A 585 -1.28 -0.01 -9.64
N GLN A 586 -2.21 0.59 -10.40
CA GLN A 586 -1.90 1.73 -11.25
C GLN A 586 -1.56 3.00 -10.46
N LEU A 587 -1.99 3.05 -9.20
CA LEU A 587 -1.72 4.14 -8.26
C LEU A 587 -0.44 3.93 -7.45
N ASN A 588 0.14 2.73 -7.46
CA ASN A 588 1.36 2.38 -6.74
C ASN A 588 2.59 2.51 -7.65
N ILE A 589 2.83 3.70 -8.18
CA ILE A 589 3.94 3.97 -9.10
C ILE A 589 5.18 4.36 -8.29
N ILE A 590 6.32 3.73 -8.58
CA ILE A 590 7.61 4.09 -8.00
C ILE A 590 8.25 5.20 -8.84
N LEU A 591 8.79 6.23 -8.18
CA LEU A 591 9.50 7.30 -8.86
C LEU A 591 10.83 6.80 -9.44
N PRO A 592 11.32 7.30 -10.59
CA PRO A 592 12.58 6.86 -11.18
C PRO A 592 13.79 6.97 -10.24
N SER A 593 13.80 7.98 -9.35
CA SER A 593 14.85 8.15 -8.33
C SER A 593 14.83 7.04 -7.26
N GLU A 594 13.65 6.59 -6.86
CA GLU A 594 13.47 5.46 -5.92
C GLU A 594 13.73 4.12 -6.62
N ALA A 595 13.41 4.01 -7.91
CA ALA A 595 13.68 2.80 -8.68
C ALA A 595 15.18 2.47 -8.77
N GLN A 596 16.05 3.47 -8.68
CA GLN A 596 17.51 3.29 -8.64
C GLN A 596 18.03 2.79 -7.29
N THR A 597 17.25 2.89 -6.22
CA THR A 597 17.66 2.43 -4.87
C THR A 597 17.25 0.98 -4.59
N ILE A 598 16.44 0.37 -5.46
CA ILE A 598 16.00 -1.02 -5.38
C ILE A 598 16.66 -1.89 -6.47
N TRP A 599 16.73 -3.20 -6.24
CA TRP A 599 17.18 -4.13 -7.28
C TRP A 599 16.12 -4.25 -8.39
N VAL A 600 16.51 -3.95 -9.63
CA VAL A 600 15.70 -4.11 -10.84
C VAL A 600 16.47 -5.03 -11.81
N PRO A 601 15.86 -6.12 -12.33
CA PRO A 601 16.53 -7.02 -13.26
C PRO A 601 16.89 -6.30 -14.56
N THR A 602 18.12 -6.50 -15.04
CA THR A 602 18.60 -6.00 -16.33
C THR A 602 18.59 -7.12 -17.36
N VAL A 603 17.99 -6.88 -18.52
CA VAL A 603 17.93 -7.84 -19.65
C VAL A 603 18.81 -7.33 -20.79
N ASP A 604 19.73 -8.19 -21.23
CA ASP A 604 20.63 -7.94 -22.35
C ASP A 604 20.09 -8.55 -23.65
N PHE A 605 20.16 -7.78 -24.75
CA PHE A 605 19.82 -8.26 -26.09
C PHE A 605 21.09 -8.67 -26.83
N LEU A 606 21.41 -9.97 -26.81
CA LEU A 606 22.67 -10.52 -27.34
C LEU A 606 22.86 -10.31 -28.85
N ASN A 607 21.76 -10.22 -29.60
CA ASN A 607 21.77 -9.99 -31.04
C ASN A 607 21.54 -8.52 -31.44
N ALA A 608 21.50 -7.60 -30.47
CA ALA A 608 21.37 -6.17 -30.75
C ALA A 608 22.73 -5.53 -31.04
N GLU A 609 22.77 -4.64 -32.04
CA GLU A 609 23.96 -3.86 -32.36
C GLU A 609 24.37 -3.01 -31.13
N ASN A 610 25.61 -3.19 -30.66
CA ASN A 610 26.20 -2.61 -29.44
C ASN A 610 25.73 -3.20 -28.09
N ASN A 611 25.23 -4.45 -28.04
CA ASN A 611 24.84 -5.13 -26.79
C ASN A 611 23.90 -4.26 -25.93
N GLN A 612 22.78 -3.84 -26.52
CA GLN A 612 21.79 -3.03 -25.82
C GLN A 612 21.21 -3.79 -24.62
N HIS A 613 20.96 -3.06 -23.55
CA HIS A 613 20.39 -3.57 -22.31
C HIS A 613 19.28 -2.65 -21.82
N THR A 614 18.32 -3.20 -21.07
CA THR A 614 17.26 -2.42 -20.45
C THR A 614 17.82 -1.43 -19.44
N LYS A 615 17.35 -0.19 -19.46
CA LYS A 615 17.72 0.87 -18.51
C LYS A 615 16.50 1.34 -17.73
N VAL A 616 16.72 1.78 -16.50
CA VAL A 616 15.70 2.41 -15.67
C VAL A 616 15.80 3.93 -15.87
N ASP A 617 15.01 4.45 -16.80
CA ASP A 617 14.94 5.87 -17.16
C ASP A 617 13.52 6.44 -16.94
N GLN A 618 13.22 7.63 -17.48
CA GLN A 618 11.92 8.30 -17.31
C GLN A 618 10.77 7.60 -18.05
N ASP A 619 11.09 6.78 -19.07
CA ASP A 619 10.10 6.03 -19.83
C ASP A 619 9.78 4.67 -19.17
N CYS A 620 10.58 4.28 -18.17
CA CYS A 620 10.33 3.11 -17.34
C CYS A 620 9.24 3.39 -16.29
N LYS A 621 8.17 2.59 -16.33
CA LYS A 621 7.11 2.63 -15.31
C LYS A 621 7.14 1.36 -14.46
N ILE A 622 7.52 1.50 -13.19
CA ILE A 622 7.47 0.42 -12.19
C ILE A 622 6.22 0.58 -11.33
N THR A 623 5.44 -0.50 -11.19
CA THR A 623 4.22 -0.51 -10.37
C THR A 623 4.23 -1.66 -9.36
N ILE A 624 3.80 -1.40 -8.14
CA ILE A 624 3.75 -2.41 -7.07
C ILE A 624 2.35 -3.02 -6.99
N LYS A 625 2.27 -4.35 -7.01
CA LYS A 625 1.04 -5.10 -6.77
C LYS A 625 0.95 -5.50 -5.31
N ARG A 626 -0.07 -5.03 -4.60
CA ARG A 626 -0.39 -5.46 -3.24
C ARG A 626 -0.88 -6.91 -3.25
N LEU A 627 -0.21 -7.81 -2.51
CA LEU A 627 -0.52 -9.24 -2.46
C LEU A 627 -1.29 -9.68 -1.20
N GLY A 628 -1.35 -8.84 -0.15
CA GLY A 628 -1.97 -9.21 1.13
C GLY A 628 -2.58 -8.05 1.91
N SER A 629 -3.13 -8.38 3.09
CA SER A 629 -3.57 -7.43 4.11
C SER A 629 -2.38 -6.61 4.64
N PRO A 630 -2.59 -5.42 5.23
CA PRO A 630 -1.51 -4.68 5.87
C PRO A 630 -0.85 -5.61 6.90
N LEU A 631 0.47 -5.55 7.00
CA LEU A 631 1.14 -6.18 8.13
C LEU A 631 0.53 -5.58 9.42
N PRO A 632 0.29 -6.38 10.48
CA PRO A 632 0.00 -5.82 11.79
C PRO A 632 1.06 -4.78 12.15
N ASP A 633 0.75 -3.83 13.04
CA ASP A 633 1.77 -2.99 13.69
C ASP A 633 2.73 -3.93 14.45
N ASP A 634 3.70 -4.50 13.75
CA ASP A 634 4.56 -5.56 14.27
C ASP A 634 5.93 -5.00 14.61
N ILE A 635 6.19 -5.19 15.90
CA ILE A 635 7.30 -4.75 16.73
C ILE A 635 8.50 -5.72 16.64
N GLU A 636 8.37 -6.83 15.94
CA GLU A 636 9.37 -7.89 15.91
C GLU A 636 9.80 -8.18 14.47
N ASN A 637 10.95 -7.66 14.05
CA ASN A 637 11.79 -8.46 13.16
C ASN A 637 13.26 -8.28 13.55
N SER A 638 13.59 -9.04 14.60
CA SER A 638 14.93 -9.57 14.81
C SER A 638 15.17 -10.73 13.83
N LYS A 639 16.27 -10.66 13.07
CA LYS A 639 17.25 -11.77 12.92
C LYS A 639 18.37 -11.42 11.93
N GLU A 640 19.58 -11.69 12.43
CA GLU A 640 20.84 -11.77 11.70
C GLU A 640 20.80 -12.83 10.59
N GLY A 641 21.59 -12.59 9.55
CA GLY A 641 21.95 -13.58 8.55
C GLY A 641 23.22 -13.14 7.80
N GLU A 642 24.37 -13.59 8.30
CA GLU A 642 25.65 -13.56 7.58
C GLU A 642 25.53 -14.28 6.23
N GLY A 643 25.82 -13.56 5.14
CA GLY A 643 25.86 -14.09 3.77
C GLY A 643 27.27 -14.00 3.20
N ARG A 644 28.01 -15.10 3.34
CA ARG A 644 29.35 -15.35 2.78
C ARG A 644 29.35 -15.16 1.25
N GLY A 645 30.32 -14.43 0.73
CA GLY A 645 30.50 -14.28 -0.72
C GLY A 645 30.91 -15.59 -1.41
N ILE A 646 30.59 -15.70 -2.71
CA ILE A 646 31.46 -16.11 -3.84
C ILE A 646 30.63 -16.64 -5.03
N ASN A 647 31.12 -16.28 -6.23
CA ASN A 647 30.94 -16.84 -7.58
C ASN A 647 29.81 -16.33 -8.51
N LYS A 648 30.28 -15.89 -9.69
CA LYS A 648 29.53 -15.33 -10.81
C LYS A 648 29.12 -16.46 -11.75
N ASN A 649 27.88 -16.94 -11.64
CA ASN A 649 27.15 -17.68 -12.69
C ASN A 649 25.66 -17.37 -12.50
N THR A 650 25.01 -16.75 -13.48
CA THR A 650 23.65 -16.18 -13.34
C THR A 650 22.53 -17.21 -13.22
N GLU A 651 22.69 -18.41 -13.79
CA GLU A 651 21.65 -19.47 -13.81
C GLU A 651 21.27 -20.01 -12.43
N ASN A 652 22.17 -19.92 -11.45
CA ASN A 652 21.91 -20.38 -10.09
C ASN A 652 21.17 -19.35 -9.23
N TYR A 653 21.06 -18.09 -9.70
CA TYR A 653 20.47 -17.00 -8.93
C TYR A 653 19.18 -16.45 -9.55
N VAL A 654 19.10 -16.37 -10.89
CA VAL A 654 17.95 -15.81 -11.61
C VAL A 654 17.58 -16.69 -12.81
N SER A 655 16.29 -17.02 -12.95
CA SER A 655 15.74 -17.79 -14.07
C SER A 655 14.75 -16.90 -14.83
N LEU A 656 14.99 -16.70 -16.11
CA LEU A 656 14.06 -16.00 -17.01
C LEU A 656 12.96 -16.95 -17.48
N GLU A 657 11.71 -16.60 -17.19
CA GLU A 657 10.54 -17.40 -17.53
C GLU A 657 9.56 -16.60 -18.41
N LYS A 658 8.91 -17.27 -19.36
CA LYS A 658 7.87 -16.63 -20.18
C LYS A 658 6.59 -16.44 -19.37
N TYR A 659 5.98 -15.26 -19.45
CA TYR A 659 4.66 -15.02 -18.89
C TYR A 659 3.57 -15.16 -19.97
N GLY A 660 2.69 -16.15 -19.85
CA GLY A 660 1.67 -16.44 -20.87
C GLY A 660 2.29 -16.92 -22.19
N LEU A 661 1.92 -16.32 -23.32
CA LEU A 661 2.47 -16.64 -24.65
C LEU A 661 3.94 -16.17 -24.82
N GLY A 662 4.46 -15.33 -23.91
CA GLY A 662 5.83 -14.83 -23.92
C GLY A 662 6.09 -13.66 -24.90
N ILE A 663 5.44 -13.66 -26.07
CA ILE A 663 5.48 -12.57 -27.05
C ILE A 663 4.10 -12.29 -27.65
N ARG A 664 3.81 -11.01 -27.92
CA ARG A 664 2.62 -10.56 -28.64
C ARG A 664 3.00 -9.56 -29.72
N TYR A 665 2.47 -9.74 -30.93
CA TYR A 665 2.60 -8.78 -32.03
C TYR A 665 1.34 -7.92 -32.15
N GLU A 666 1.49 -6.60 -32.16
CA GLU A 666 0.37 -5.64 -32.31
C GLU A 666 0.40 -4.87 -33.64
N GLY A 667 1.42 -5.11 -34.48
CA GLY A 667 1.57 -4.46 -35.78
C GLY A 667 0.80 -5.13 -36.92
N LYS A 668 0.98 -4.61 -38.14
CA LYS A 668 0.35 -5.16 -39.35
C LYS A 668 1.02 -6.47 -39.77
N ALA A 669 0.23 -7.53 -39.95
CA ALA A 669 0.74 -8.84 -40.41
C ALA A 669 1.50 -8.75 -41.75
N GLN A 670 0.96 -7.98 -42.70
CA GLN A 670 1.59 -7.74 -44.01
C GLN A 670 2.39 -6.43 -44.01
N LEU A 671 3.71 -6.55 -44.15
CA LEU A 671 4.62 -5.45 -44.45
C LEU A 671 4.76 -5.31 -45.98
N ALA A 672 5.48 -4.28 -46.44
CA ALA A 672 5.61 -3.97 -47.87
C ALA A 672 6.31 -5.08 -48.68
N GLU A 673 7.27 -5.78 -48.06
CA GLU A 673 8.11 -6.81 -48.71
C GLU A 673 7.99 -8.18 -48.03
N TYR A 674 7.42 -8.25 -46.83
CA TYR A 674 7.36 -9.46 -46.01
C TYR A 674 5.99 -9.64 -45.37
N ASP A 675 5.56 -10.88 -45.21
CA ASP A 675 4.44 -11.29 -44.36
C ASP A 675 4.99 -11.90 -43.07
N ILE A 676 4.41 -11.53 -41.94
CA ILE A 676 4.84 -11.98 -40.62
C ILE A 676 4.03 -13.23 -40.25
N GLY A 677 4.73 -14.35 -40.11
CA GLY A 677 4.16 -15.63 -39.70
C GLY A 677 4.08 -15.79 -38.18
N GLY A 678 4.06 -17.05 -37.72
CA GLY A 678 4.04 -17.38 -36.30
C GLY A 678 5.29 -16.89 -35.55
N MET A 679 5.10 -16.39 -34.34
CA MET A 679 6.16 -16.09 -33.38
C MET A 679 6.10 -17.07 -32.22
N HIS A 680 7.24 -17.64 -31.83
CA HIS A 680 7.31 -18.52 -30.66
C HIS A 680 8.56 -18.20 -29.82
N VAL A 681 8.46 -18.52 -28.53
CA VAL A 681 9.51 -18.28 -27.54
C VAL A 681 10.01 -19.62 -27.04
N GLU A 682 11.30 -19.86 -27.24
CA GLU A 682 12.03 -21.03 -26.78
C GLU A 682 12.95 -20.66 -25.60
N ARG A 683 13.22 -21.64 -24.74
CA ARG A 683 14.18 -21.45 -23.65
C ARG A 683 15.57 -21.80 -24.17
N LEU A 684 16.56 -20.97 -23.83
CA LEU A 684 17.96 -21.26 -24.16
C LEU A 684 18.42 -22.49 -23.37
N THR A 685 19.06 -23.45 -24.05
CA THR A 685 19.50 -24.74 -23.48
C THR A 685 20.64 -24.57 -22.47
N SER A 686 20.66 -25.44 -21.45
CA SER A 686 21.43 -25.40 -20.19
C SER A 686 22.98 -25.46 -20.28
N GLU A 687 23.59 -25.23 -21.44
CA GLU A 687 25.06 -25.30 -21.61
C GLU A 687 25.75 -23.93 -21.45
N GLU A 688 24.99 -22.83 -21.41
CA GLU A 688 25.49 -21.45 -21.33
C GLU A 688 25.37 -20.89 -19.89
N PRO A 689 26.30 -20.05 -19.39
CA PRO A 689 26.32 -19.60 -17.98
C PRO A 689 25.22 -18.57 -17.60
N TYR A 690 24.24 -18.35 -18.46
CA TYR A 690 23.17 -17.37 -18.31
C TYR A 690 21.80 -17.93 -18.71
N SER A 691 20.77 -17.55 -17.96
CA SER A 691 19.39 -17.86 -18.32
C SER A 691 18.95 -16.97 -19.48
N GLY A 692 18.38 -17.54 -20.54
CA GLY A 692 17.98 -16.80 -21.74
C GLY A 692 16.68 -17.30 -22.36
N LEU A 693 16.02 -16.41 -23.12
CA LEU A 693 14.87 -16.73 -23.96
C LEU A 693 15.22 -16.40 -25.41
N VAL A 694 14.93 -17.32 -26.32
CA VAL A 694 15.10 -17.13 -27.76
C VAL A 694 13.73 -16.86 -28.37
N ILE A 695 13.62 -15.76 -29.11
CA ILE A 695 12.41 -15.39 -29.81
C ILE A 695 12.65 -15.66 -31.28
N VAL A 696 11.86 -16.57 -31.85
CA VAL A 696 11.93 -16.91 -33.26
C VAL A 696 10.76 -16.23 -33.97
N ILE A 697 11.08 -15.34 -34.90
CA ILE A 697 10.11 -14.62 -35.74
C ILE A 697 10.21 -15.19 -37.15
N MET A 698 9.14 -15.83 -37.62
CA MET A 698 9.06 -16.31 -39.00
C MET A 698 8.59 -15.18 -39.93
N MET A 699 9.36 -14.89 -40.99
CA MET A 699 9.00 -13.91 -42.01
C MET A 699 9.02 -14.55 -43.41
N GLN A 700 8.02 -14.27 -44.23
CA GLN A 700 7.91 -14.76 -45.61
C GLN A 700 7.99 -13.61 -46.60
N HIS A 701 8.83 -13.72 -47.63
CA HIS A 701 9.01 -12.66 -48.63
C HIS A 701 7.88 -12.64 -49.68
N LEU A 702 7.36 -11.46 -50.02
CA LEU A 702 6.35 -11.23 -51.06
C LEU A 702 7.00 -11.08 -52.45
N TYR A 703 7.00 -12.15 -53.25
CA TYR A 703 7.76 -12.22 -54.52
C TYR A 703 7.03 -11.70 -55.77
N ALA A 704 5.72 -11.45 -55.70
CA ALA A 704 4.89 -11.20 -56.89
C ALA A 704 5.32 -9.95 -57.70
N THR A 705 5.70 -8.87 -57.02
CA THR A 705 6.14 -7.62 -57.66
C THR A 705 7.51 -7.76 -58.32
N GLN A 706 8.46 -8.41 -57.62
CA GLN A 706 9.81 -8.68 -58.14
C GLN A 706 9.79 -9.63 -59.35
N LEU A 707 8.86 -10.61 -59.38
CA LEU A 707 8.72 -11.48 -60.54
C LEU A 707 8.34 -10.70 -61.80
N VAL A 708 7.40 -9.76 -61.69
CA VAL A 708 6.92 -8.98 -62.83
C VAL A 708 7.96 -7.96 -63.29
N THR A 709 8.59 -7.24 -62.36
CA THR A 709 9.52 -6.14 -62.71
C THR A 709 10.85 -6.62 -63.26
N ILE A 710 11.29 -7.84 -62.93
CA ILE A 710 12.60 -8.36 -63.37
C ILE A 710 12.47 -9.35 -64.54
N PHE A 711 11.62 -10.36 -64.42
CA PHE A 711 11.58 -11.44 -65.42
C PHE A 711 10.84 -11.05 -66.69
N VAL A 712 9.82 -10.18 -66.62
CA VAL A 712 9.09 -9.75 -67.83
C VAL A 712 9.98 -8.91 -68.75
N PRO A 713 10.66 -7.83 -68.29
CA PRO A 713 11.52 -7.03 -69.17
C PRO A 713 12.70 -7.82 -69.75
N THR A 714 13.34 -8.68 -68.95
CA THR A 714 14.48 -9.50 -69.42
C THR A 714 14.06 -10.55 -70.45
N THR A 715 12.88 -11.17 -70.29
CA THR A 715 12.32 -12.06 -71.32
C THR A 715 12.02 -11.30 -72.61
N LEU A 716 11.42 -10.11 -72.52
CA LEU A 716 11.13 -9.28 -73.69
C LEU A 716 12.40 -8.85 -74.44
N ILE A 717 13.47 -8.48 -73.74
CA ILE A 717 14.76 -8.13 -74.36
C ILE A 717 15.39 -9.33 -75.07
N ASN A 718 15.31 -10.52 -74.46
CA ASN A 718 15.75 -11.76 -75.13
C ASN A 718 14.93 -12.02 -76.41
N LEU A 719 13.60 -11.85 -76.37
CA LEU A 719 12.74 -11.97 -77.55
C LEU A 719 13.10 -10.97 -78.67
N ILE A 720 13.43 -9.72 -78.32
CA ILE A 720 13.93 -8.72 -79.27
C ILE A 720 15.25 -9.19 -79.89
N SER A 721 16.15 -9.76 -79.09
CA SER A 721 17.41 -10.32 -79.59
C SER A 721 17.15 -11.46 -80.58
N PHE A 722 16.18 -12.36 -80.33
CA PHE A 722 15.81 -13.40 -81.30
C PHE A 722 15.14 -12.86 -82.57
N ALA A 723 14.33 -11.80 -82.47
CA ALA A 723 13.66 -11.19 -83.61
C ALA A 723 14.62 -10.61 -84.65
N THR A 724 15.88 -10.34 -84.28
CA THR A 724 16.93 -9.92 -85.21
C THR A 724 17.26 -10.97 -86.30
N PHE A 725 16.89 -12.25 -86.12
CA PHE A 725 16.99 -13.27 -87.17
C PHE A 725 15.93 -13.14 -88.26
N CYS A 726 14.81 -12.46 -87.97
CA CYS A 726 13.73 -12.18 -88.92
C CYS A 726 14.07 -10.99 -89.83
N PHE A 727 15.06 -10.18 -89.47
CA PHE A 727 15.56 -9.14 -90.35
C PHE A 727 16.19 -9.75 -91.59
N LYS A 728 16.24 -8.97 -92.68
CA LYS A 728 16.84 -9.44 -93.92
C LYS A 728 18.28 -9.88 -93.64
N TRP A 729 18.64 -11.10 -94.06
CA TRP A 729 19.89 -11.74 -93.64
C TRP A 729 21.16 -11.01 -94.13
N PHE A 730 21.03 -10.13 -95.11
CA PHE A 730 22.10 -9.27 -95.65
C PHE A 730 22.20 -7.88 -94.98
N ASP A 731 21.28 -7.53 -94.07
CA ASP A 731 21.27 -6.25 -93.36
C ASP A 731 22.01 -6.36 -92.02
N PHE A 732 23.34 -6.45 -92.09
CA PHE A 732 24.19 -6.66 -90.92
C PHE A 732 24.14 -5.49 -89.93
N GLN A 733 24.13 -4.25 -90.43
CA GLN A 733 24.21 -3.03 -89.61
C GLN A 733 23.04 -2.91 -88.62
N ASN A 734 21.81 -3.14 -89.08
CA ASN A 734 20.64 -3.08 -88.20
C ASN A 734 20.56 -4.25 -87.22
N ARG A 735 21.02 -5.44 -87.64
CA ARG A 735 20.99 -6.65 -86.80
C ARG A 735 21.98 -6.58 -85.65
N ILE A 736 23.24 -6.22 -85.94
CA ILE A 736 24.30 -6.15 -84.92
C ILE A 736 24.02 -5.03 -83.90
N MET A 737 23.46 -3.90 -84.36
CA MET A 737 23.09 -2.78 -83.49
C MET A 737 22.01 -3.18 -82.47
N VAL A 738 20.93 -3.84 -82.90
CA VAL A 738 19.87 -4.30 -81.98
C VAL A 738 20.38 -5.36 -81.00
N SER A 739 21.20 -6.31 -81.44
CA SER A 739 21.75 -7.34 -80.53
C SER A 739 22.78 -6.78 -79.54
N LEU A 740 23.62 -5.82 -79.92
CA LEU A 740 24.57 -5.17 -79.01
C LEU A 740 23.87 -4.27 -77.98
N THR A 741 22.85 -3.53 -78.41
CA THR A 741 22.04 -2.72 -77.48
C THR A 741 21.27 -3.59 -76.49
N ALA A 742 20.69 -4.71 -76.93
CA ALA A 742 20.05 -5.68 -76.04
C ALA A 742 21.02 -6.26 -75.00
N LEU A 743 22.26 -6.59 -75.40
CA LEU A 743 23.31 -7.07 -74.50
C LEU A 743 23.69 -6.03 -73.45
N LEU A 744 23.83 -4.76 -73.86
CA LEU A 744 24.15 -3.66 -72.95
C LEU A 744 23.03 -3.46 -71.93
N VAL A 745 21.77 -3.42 -72.36
CA VAL A 745 20.62 -3.27 -71.45
C VAL A 745 20.54 -4.44 -70.45
N LEU A 746 20.72 -5.69 -70.91
CA LEU A 746 20.75 -6.86 -70.02
C LEU A 746 21.88 -6.79 -68.99
N SER A 747 23.08 -6.37 -69.41
CA SER A 747 24.23 -6.20 -68.50
C SER A 747 23.99 -5.08 -67.48
N THR A 748 23.34 -3.99 -67.88
CA THR A 748 23.00 -2.89 -66.95
C THR A 748 21.94 -3.29 -65.94
N LEU A 749 20.91 -4.04 -66.36
CA LEU A 749 19.88 -4.56 -65.45
C LEU A 749 20.46 -5.57 -64.45
N PHE A 750 21.38 -6.43 -64.89
CA PHE A 750 22.09 -7.35 -63.99
C PHE A 750 22.85 -6.59 -62.89
N ALA A 751 23.61 -5.55 -63.26
CA ALA A 751 24.35 -4.74 -62.29
C ALA A 751 23.40 -4.07 -61.27
N GLN A 752 22.31 -3.44 -61.75
CA GLN A 752 21.32 -2.78 -60.88
C GLN A 752 20.64 -3.73 -59.89
N ILE A 753 20.31 -4.95 -60.31
CA ILE A 753 19.64 -5.93 -59.45
C ILE A 753 20.64 -6.58 -58.50
N SER A 754 21.87 -6.81 -58.94
CA SER A 754 22.93 -7.36 -58.10
C SER A 754 23.27 -6.43 -56.93
N ASP A 755 23.26 -5.11 -57.15
CA ASP A 755 23.51 -4.11 -56.11
C ASP A 755 22.39 -4.04 -55.05
N ASN A 756 21.15 -4.39 -55.41
CA ASN A 756 19.99 -4.36 -54.50
C ASN A 756 19.80 -5.66 -53.71
N LEU A 757 20.68 -6.66 -53.87
CA LEU A 757 20.59 -7.95 -53.18
C LEU A 757 21.84 -8.19 -52.32
N PRO A 758 21.71 -8.88 -51.17
CA PRO A 758 22.85 -9.14 -50.28
C PRO A 758 23.98 -9.89 -50.98
N LYS A 759 25.23 -9.49 -50.79
CA LYS A 759 26.36 -10.19 -51.42
C LYS A 759 26.55 -11.57 -50.77
N THR A 760 26.36 -12.64 -51.55
CA THR A 760 26.51 -14.02 -51.11
C THR A 760 27.63 -14.72 -51.87
N SER A 761 28.24 -15.76 -51.28
CA SER A 761 29.29 -16.56 -51.93
C SER A 761 28.76 -17.62 -52.90
N TYR A 762 27.48 -17.98 -52.79
CA TYR A 762 26.81 -18.92 -53.67
C TYR A 762 26.02 -18.19 -54.76
N PHE A 763 25.84 -18.86 -55.91
CA PHE A 763 25.01 -18.34 -57.00
C PHE A 763 23.54 -18.36 -56.62
N LYS A 764 22.88 -17.21 -56.75
CA LYS A 764 21.43 -17.11 -56.58
C LYS A 764 20.72 -17.50 -57.86
N LEU A 765 19.45 -17.90 -57.74
CA LEU A 765 18.62 -18.25 -58.89
C LEU A 765 18.52 -17.08 -59.90
N ILE A 766 18.48 -15.85 -59.39
CA ILE A 766 18.49 -14.63 -60.22
C ILE A 766 19.78 -14.48 -61.04
N ASP A 767 20.94 -14.86 -60.48
CA ASP A 767 22.23 -14.77 -61.16
C ASP A 767 22.25 -15.74 -62.35
N ILE A 768 21.77 -16.97 -62.15
CA ILE A 768 21.67 -18.00 -63.20
C ILE A 768 20.79 -17.52 -64.37
N TRP A 769 19.68 -16.84 -64.08
CA TRP A 769 18.79 -16.26 -65.10
C TRP A 769 19.48 -15.19 -65.96
N PHE A 770 20.17 -14.25 -65.33
CA PHE A 770 20.89 -13.18 -66.03
C PHE A 770 22.09 -13.71 -66.81
N PHE A 771 22.89 -14.61 -66.23
CA PHE A 771 23.99 -15.26 -66.93
C PHE A 771 23.51 -16.02 -68.16
N GLY A 772 22.41 -16.77 -68.05
CA GLY A 772 21.79 -17.45 -69.19
C GLY A 772 21.37 -16.46 -70.28
N SER A 773 20.62 -15.42 -69.92
CA SER A 773 20.13 -14.39 -70.86
C SER A 773 21.26 -13.66 -71.60
N ILE A 774 22.32 -13.26 -70.88
CA ILE A 774 23.49 -12.61 -71.45
C ILE A 774 24.23 -13.55 -72.41
N LEU A 775 24.39 -14.83 -72.03
CA LEU A 775 25.02 -15.85 -72.87
C LEU A 775 24.25 -16.06 -74.18
N PHE A 776 22.92 -16.15 -74.13
CA PHE A 776 22.12 -16.29 -75.34
C PHE A 776 22.24 -15.08 -76.27
N SER A 777 22.21 -13.86 -75.73
CA SER A 777 22.41 -12.66 -76.53
C SER A 777 23.81 -12.60 -77.16
N PHE A 778 24.83 -13.06 -76.45
CA PHE A 778 26.19 -13.17 -76.98
C PHE A 778 26.31 -14.19 -78.11
N VAL A 779 25.68 -15.37 -77.97
CA VAL A 779 25.64 -16.38 -79.04
C VAL A 779 24.94 -15.85 -80.29
N ILE A 780 23.86 -15.07 -80.15
CA ILE A 780 23.17 -14.44 -81.28
C ILE A 780 24.10 -13.48 -82.04
N ILE A 781 24.89 -12.68 -81.32
CA ILE A 781 25.89 -11.78 -81.92
C ILE A 781 26.93 -12.58 -82.74
N ILE A 782 27.43 -13.70 -82.20
CA ILE A 782 28.36 -14.59 -82.92
C ILE A 782 27.69 -15.16 -84.19
N ILE A 783 26.43 -15.57 -84.13
CA ILE A 783 25.75 -16.09 -85.32
C ILE A 783 25.58 -15.00 -86.38
N HIS A 784 25.24 -13.77 -86.00
CA HIS A 784 25.14 -12.64 -86.94
C HIS A 784 26.48 -12.34 -87.62
N THR A 785 27.59 -12.36 -86.89
CA THR A 785 28.93 -12.14 -87.47
C THR A 785 29.35 -13.28 -88.39
N LEU A 786 28.99 -14.53 -88.06
CA LEU A 786 29.23 -15.68 -88.94
C LEU A 786 28.39 -15.62 -90.24
N VAL A 787 27.15 -15.15 -90.16
CA VAL A 787 26.30 -14.93 -91.36
C VAL A 787 26.92 -13.89 -92.28
N GLU A 788 27.42 -12.78 -91.72
CA GLU A 788 28.11 -11.73 -92.50
C GLU A 788 29.44 -12.21 -93.08
N PHE A 789 30.25 -12.93 -92.31
CA PHE A 789 31.50 -13.52 -92.79
C PHE A 789 31.29 -14.41 -94.02
N HIS A 790 30.27 -15.27 -93.98
CA HIS A 790 29.92 -16.12 -95.12
C HIS A 790 29.23 -15.37 -96.26
N HIS A 791 28.59 -14.22 -96.00
CA HIS A 791 28.05 -13.33 -97.04
C HIS A 791 29.20 -12.65 -97.81
N HIS A 792 30.16 -12.07 -97.11
CA HIS A 792 31.31 -11.37 -97.70
C HIS A 792 32.17 -12.31 -98.55
N TYR A 793 32.44 -13.53 -98.10
CA TYR A 793 33.17 -14.55 -98.88
C TYR A 793 32.42 -15.07 -100.12
N ALA A 794 31.09 -14.88 -100.19
CA ALA A 794 30.26 -15.31 -101.32
C ALA A 794 29.99 -14.18 -102.34
N SER A 795 30.40 -12.94 -102.06
CA SER A 795 30.25 -11.80 -102.96
C SER A 795 31.36 -11.81 -104.05
N PRO A 796 31.02 -11.84 -105.35
CA PRO A 796 32.01 -11.86 -106.41
C PRO A 796 32.48 -10.43 -106.70
N ASN A 797 33.47 -9.93 -105.95
CA ASN A 797 34.32 -8.80 -106.35
C ASN A 797 35.58 -8.74 -105.48
N HIS A 798 36.57 -9.59 -105.79
CA HIS A 798 38.00 -9.23 -105.74
C HIS A 798 38.86 -10.34 -106.38
N THR A 799 39.00 -10.28 -107.70
CA THR A 799 40.18 -10.78 -108.42
C THR A 799 40.70 -9.65 -109.30
N SER A 800 41.87 -9.07 -108.97
CA SER A 800 42.94 -8.70 -109.94
C SER A 800 44.09 -7.89 -109.31
N GLY A 801 45.31 -8.26 -109.73
CA GLY A 801 46.59 -7.57 -109.52
C GLY A 801 47.60 -8.47 -108.77
N SER A 802 48.65 -9.05 -109.35
CA SER A 802 49.31 -8.92 -110.66
C SER A 802 50.26 -10.12 -110.90
N THR A 803 50.34 -10.59 -112.15
CA THR A 803 51.24 -11.62 -112.75
C THR A 803 52.75 -11.26 -112.69
N PRO A 804 53.71 -12.21 -112.90
CA PRO A 804 54.15 -12.59 -114.27
C PRO A 804 54.62 -14.06 -114.51
N LEU A 805 54.41 -14.51 -115.77
CA LEU A 805 55.18 -15.47 -116.62
C LEU A 805 55.52 -16.90 -116.06
N SER A 806 55.48 -18.02 -116.80
CA SER A 806 55.58 -18.27 -118.24
C SER A 806 55.01 -19.66 -118.64
N SER A 807 54.66 -19.75 -119.94
CA SER A 807 54.85 -20.88 -120.86
C SER A 807 54.37 -22.30 -120.49
N HIS A 808 53.19 -22.70 -121.00
CA HIS A 808 53.05 -23.62 -122.16
C HIS A 808 51.62 -24.15 -122.26
N THR A 809 50.86 -23.56 -123.18
CA THR A 809 49.62 -24.11 -123.72
C THR A 809 49.93 -25.19 -124.75
N PHE A 810 49.33 -26.37 -124.58
CA PHE A 810 48.87 -27.19 -125.70
C PHE A 810 47.36 -27.44 -125.53
N ARG A 811 46.56 -26.78 -126.38
CA ARG A 811 45.14 -27.09 -126.56
C ARG A 811 45.01 -28.30 -127.48
N LYS A 812 44.13 -29.24 -127.13
CA LYS A 812 43.38 -30.04 -128.12
C LYS A 812 41.91 -29.59 -128.13
N PRO A 813 41.24 -29.59 -129.29
CA PRO A 813 39.90 -29.03 -129.43
C PRO A 813 38.80 -30.02 -129.04
N ILE A 814 37.65 -29.45 -128.67
CA ILE A 814 36.41 -30.12 -128.24
C ILE A 814 35.77 -30.85 -129.43
N SER A 815 35.33 -32.10 -129.18
CA SER A 815 34.44 -32.85 -130.08
C SER A 815 32.98 -32.61 -129.72
N VAL A 816 32.16 -32.49 -130.77
CA VAL A 816 30.72 -32.22 -130.77
C VAL A 816 29.96 -33.53 -130.57
N GLN A 817 29.57 -33.84 -129.34
CA GLN A 817 28.53 -34.83 -129.02
C GLN A 817 28.25 -34.75 -127.52
N ASP A 818 27.19 -34.01 -127.15
CA ASP A 818 26.30 -34.30 -126.02
C ASP A 818 25.37 -33.11 -125.77
N LEU A 819 24.47 -32.87 -126.73
CA LEU A 819 23.25 -32.10 -126.53
C LEU A 819 22.11 -33.09 -126.19
N SER A 820 21.90 -33.39 -124.91
CA SER A 820 20.61 -33.95 -124.42
C SER A 820 20.50 -34.04 -122.88
N LYS A 821 20.71 -32.93 -122.14
CA LYS A 821 20.16 -32.77 -120.78
C LYS A 821 19.75 -31.31 -120.54
N PRO A 822 18.54 -31.01 -120.04
CA PRO A 822 18.23 -29.66 -119.57
C PRO A 822 19.15 -29.31 -118.38
N PRO A 823 19.81 -28.14 -118.37
CA PRO A 823 20.76 -27.76 -117.33
C PRO A 823 20.05 -27.54 -115.99
N LYS A 824 20.52 -28.22 -114.94
CA LYS A 824 20.21 -27.85 -113.54
C LYS A 824 20.70 -26.42 -113.31
N ALA A 825 19.81 -25.56 -112.82
CA ALA A 825 20.15 -24.19 -112.45
C ALA A 825 21.35 -24.17 -111.46
N PRO A 826 22.32 -23.25 -111.63
CA PRO A 826 23.48 -23.16 -110.76
C PRO A 826 23.06 -22.81 -109.31
N PRO A 827 23.77 -23.31 -108.29
CA PRO A 827 23.46 -23.01 -106.90
C PRO A 827 23.69 -21.52 -106.61
N HIS A 828 22.67 -20.86 -106.05
CA HIS A 828 22.73 -19.49 -105.55
C HIS A 828 23.97 -19.30 -104.65
N PRO A 829 24.84 -18.28 -104.89
CA PRO A 829 26.12 -18.12 -104.18
C PRO A 829 25.99 -17.97 -102.65
N TYR A 830 24.80 -17.62 -102.14
CA TYR A 830 24.55 -17.34 -100.72
C TYR A 830 23.86 -18.48 -99.94
N LYS A 831 23.79 -19.70 -100.49
CA LYS A 831 23.09 -20.84 -99.85
C LYS A 831 23.59 -21.14 -98.42
N ARG A 832 24.89 -21.01 -98.15
CA ARG A 832 25.48 -21.29 -96.82
C ARG A 832 25.07 -20.26 -95.77
N ALA A 833 25.14 -18.97 -96.08
CA ALA A 833 24.73 -17.89 -95.17
C ALA A 833 23.22 -17.96 -94.84
N MET A 834 22.39 -18.27 -95.83
CA MET A 834 20.94 -18.46 -95.63
C MET A 834 20.63 -19.70 -94.76
N LEU A 835 21.41 -20.78 -94.91
CA LEU A 835 21.27 -21.97 -94.06
C LEU A 835 21.66 -21.65 -92.60
N ILE A 836 22.80 -20.98 -92.39
CA ILE A 836 23.28 -20.59 -91.06
C ILE A 836 22.27 -19.69 -90.35
N ASN A 837 21.67 -18.72 -91.06
CA ASN A 837 20.62 -17.87 -90.49
C ASN A 837 19.38 -18.67 -90.06
N ARG A 838 18.91 -19.58 -90.92
CA ARG A 838 17.72 -20.39 -90.66
C ARG A 838 17.93 -21.40 -89.53
N TRP A 839 19.09 -22.08 -89.51
CA TRP A 839 19.45 -22.99 -88.44
C TRP A 839 19.76 -22.25 -87.14
N GLY A 840 20.42 -21.10 -87.19
CA GLY A 840 20.66 -20.23 -86.04
C GLY A 840 19.36 -19.81 -85.37
N MET A 841 18.37 -19.36 -86.15
CA MET A 841 17.05 -19.01 -85.63
C MET A 841 16.38 -20.19 -84.90
N ILE A 842 16.38 -21.40 -85.48
CA ILE A 842 15.73 -22.58 -84.89
C ILE A 842 16.48 -23.05 -83.64
N ILE A 843 17.81 -23.15 -83.71
CA ILE A 843 18.63 -23.69 -82.61
C ILE A 843 18.62 -22.72 -81.42
N SER A 844 18.74 -21.41 -81.65
CA SER A 844 18.76 -20.41 -80.59
C SER A 844 17.38 -20.26 -79.91
N THR A 845 16.28 -20.38 -80.65
CA THR A 845 14.92 -20.31 -80.06
C THR A 845 14.57 -21.57 -79.29
N CYS A 846 14.87 -22.77 -79.82
CA CYS A 846 14.67 -24.02 -79.11
C CYS A 846 15.53 -24.12 -77.84
N SER A 847 16.79 -23.71 -77.89
CA SER A 847 17.68 -23.78 -76.71
C SER A 847 17.24 -22.82 -75.60
N TYR A 848 16.77 -21.62 -75.94
CA TYR A 848 16.19 -20.70 -74.97
C TYR A 848 14.88 -21.20 -74.37
N ALA A 849 14.00 -21.80 -75.18
CA ALA A 849 12.75 -22.39 -74.67
C ALA A 849 13.02 -23.52 -73.67
N ILE A 850 14.03 -24.36 -73.93
CA ILE A 850 14.49 -25.39 -72.99
C ILE A 850 15.00 -24.74 -71.69
N PHE A 851 15.89 -23.75 -71.79
CA PHE A 851 16.39 -23.02 -70.62
C PHE A 851 15.25 -22.41 -69.79
N PHE A 852 14.32 -21.72 -70.44
CA PHE A 852 13.15 -21.12 -69.80
C PHE A 852 12.32 -22.15 -69.02
N LEU A 853 11.97 -23.28 -69.65
CA LEU A 853 11.17 -24.33 -69.01
C LEU A 853 11.93 -25.00 -67.86
N THR A 854 13.22 -25.27 -68.02
CA THR A 854 14.05 -25.86 -66.95
C THR A 854 14.19 -24.94 -65.75
N PHE A 855 14.44 -23.64 -65.99
CA PHE A 855 14.59 -22.64 -64.94
C PHE A 855 13.32 -22.53 -64.10
N TRP A 856 12.17 -22.33 -64.74
CA TRP A 856 10.90 -22.21 -64.02
C TRP A 856 10.47 -23.54 -63.38
N GLY A 857 10.79 -24.69 -63.99
CA GLY A 857 10.56 -26.00 -63.38
C GLY A 857 11.34 -26.18 -62.06
N ILE A 858 12.60 -25.75 -62.02
CA ILE A 858 13.42 -25.76 -60.79
C ILE A 858 12.87 -24.74 -59.78
N ALA A 859 12.56 -23.51 -60.22
CA ALA A 859 12.04 -22.45 -59.36
C ALA A 859 10.73 -22.83 -58.65
N PHE A 860 9.78 -23.40 -59.38
CA PHE A 860 8.50 -23.86 -58.81
C PHE A 860 8.68 -25.09 -57.92
N SER A 861 9.57 -26.03 -58.28
CA SER A 861 9.87 -27.19 -57.44
C SER A 861 10.45 -26.79 -56.09
N GLN A 862 11.40 -25.84 -56.06
CA GLN A 862 11.92 -25.27 -54.83
C GLN A 862 10.82 -24.60 -54.00
N LYS A 863 9.95 -23.80 -54.64
CA LYS A 863 8.85 -23.14 -53.93
C LYS A 863 7.84 -24.12 -53.33
N ILE A 864 7.51 -25.20 -54.04
CA ILE A 864 6.61 -26.25 -53.54
C ILE A 864 7.27 -27.01 -52.38
N SER A 865 8.57 -27.32 -52.47
CA SER A 865 9.31 -27.97 -51.39
C SER A 865 9.39 -27.09 -50.13
N GLU A 866 9.58 -25.78 -50.28
CA GLU A 866 9.56 -24.84 -49.16
C GLU A 866 8.17 -24.75 -48.52
N ASN A 867 7.10 -24.68 -49.34
CA ASN A 867 5.73 -24.66 -48.84
C ASN A 867 5.36 -25.98 -48.14
N ALA A 868 5.85 -27.14 -48.60
CA ALA A 868 5.63 -28.43 -47.96
C ALA A 868 6.32 -28.53 -46.59
N LYS A 869 7.56 -28.04 -46.47
CA LYS A 869 8.25 -27.94 -45.17
C LYS A 869 7.56 -26.98 -44.20
N HIS A 870 6.91 -25.94 -44.71
CA HIS A 870 6.10 -25.03 -43.89
C HIS A 870 4.83 -25.71 -43.34
N ILE A 871 4.17 -26.57 -44.13
CA ILE A 871 2.98 -27.31 -43.68
C ILE A 871 3.36 -28.37 -42.64
N GLU A 872 4.49 -29.07 -42.82
CA GLU A 872 5.01 -30.01 -41.81
C GLU A 872 5.42 -29.31 -40.50
N ALA A 873 5.90 -28.06 -40.56
CA ALA A 873 6.21 -27.26 -39.37
C ALA A 873 4.96 -26.72 -38.63
N GLU A 874 3.84 -26.52 -39.35
CA GLU A 874 2.55 -26.14 -38.73
C GLU A 874 1.80 -27.36 -38.16
N GLU A 875 1.85 -28.53 -38.80
CA GLU A 875 1.19 -29.76 -38.30
C GLU A 875 2.02 -30.49 -37.22
N GLY A 876 3.35 -30.37 -37.23
CA GLY A 876 4.26 -30.99 -36.27
C GLY A 876 4.12 -30.50 -34.82
N ASN A 877 3.30 -29.47 -34.57
CA ASN A 877 3.01 -28.98 -33.24
C ASN A 877 1.89 -29.75 -32.50
N THR A 878 1.45 -30.92 -33.01
CA THR A 878 0.45 -31.76 -32.32
C THR A 878 0.84 -33.19 -31.98
N THR A 879 1.96 -33.77 -32.42
CA THR A 879 2.37 -35.11 -31.92
C THR A 879 3.89 -35.36 -32.01
N GLY A 880 4.52 -35.49 -30.83
CA GLY A 880 5.61 -36.43 -30.49
C GLY A 880 6.85 -36.61 -31.39
N TYR A 881 8.03 -36.34 -30.79
CA TYR A 881 9.37 -36.89 -31.08
C TYR A 881 9.40 -38.25 -31.82
N PRO A 882 10.38 -38.50 -32.73
CA PRO A 882 11.71 -38.95 -32.25
C PRO A 882 12.96 -38.54 -33.09
N ASP A 883 14.08 -38.55 -32.34
CA ASP A 883 15.53 -38.57 -32.63
C ASP A 883 16.21 -37.45 -33.42
#